data_AF-M4C8M4-F1
#
_entry.id   AF-M4C8M4-F1
#
_cell.length_a   1.000
_cell.length_b   1.000
_cell.length_c   1.000
_cell.angle_alpha   90.00
_cell.angle_beta   90.00
_cell.angle_gamma   90.00
#
_symmetry.space_group_name_H-M   'P 1'
#
loop_
_entity.id
_entity.type
_entity.pdbx_description
1 polymer ?
#
loop_
_entity_poly.entity_id
_entity_poly.type
_entity_poly.pdbx_seq_one_letter_code
_entity_poly.pdbx_strand_id
1 'polypeptide(L)'
;MDNETEILSRLAANHLHLAQFEPLKATLLALRVRNPDLAHTILQTIVSTAGRFDNVLWSRSCSSPSLLAFLSTIELLRFENPASPWGFDSETLGLRADFLLMVQVLIDGDKEGNCVRVLQGFLDLGVERLRFDVDASSSGGSSYMIEEEDVVALRNIVLDYSDVFDALCCNVKRQLNGGSERCLVEEVEHQVEAMDPREEDSNNVFALILRNVQLAQLDAIRRKLDEGDALGAADRIRYLHLDYGVGKENYHAVLKALLSRVMEKKDEYGDSWHMVRQNLLFIYKEALSSNCGDLLEMIQGIQDDMLLPDSQLHLSLDNDQIPPPLECFRRYLVDSKTERNVEEKNSPLSIAVNSCLRDMYHYARISGSHVLECVMCAALSYVKKEMLQEANDVLTLFPRLRPLVASMGWDLLPGKTAARRKLMRLLWSSNSQAIRLEESTLYGNNTDEKSCVENLCDTLCYRLHLASFAAYISSGKSWTPKASFLMHGNVSSENNDAEVDPFVENLVLERLSAQSPLRVLFDVVPGVKFKEAISLISMQPIASTAEAWKRIQDIELMHMRYALEAIVLALGAMDEVIKDETDVSHHVVFYYLKDLTTHLEAIKNVPRKIMMVNIVISLLHIDDIRLSSTSSLDLGDLTTEGENEIVISFTRKLLNVLRRNLPSELIEQECQLDGNYSADGRQALEWRVSMAKHFIEDCEWRLSIMQHLLPLSERQWGLKEVLSVLRAAPAKLLNLCMQRAKYDIGEQAVHRFALSAEDKATLELAEWVDNAFNRTLVEDVMSRTAEGASAVQDLDFSSLASQLSPLAVILLCIDAAASSAKSTTISKQLLDKASSVLNVHVL
;
A
#
# COMPACT_ATOMS: atom_id res chain seq x y z
N MET A 1 -67.45 -8.54 64.21
CA MET A 1 -65.98 -8.62 64.09
C MET A 1 -65.50 -9.75 64.97
N ASP A 2 -64.49 -10.50 64.53
CA ASP A 2 -63.82 -11.52 65.35
C ASP A 2 -63.04 -10.84 66.50
N ASN A 3 -62.96 -11.45 67.68
CA ASN A 3 -62.34 -10.84 68.87
C ASN A 3 -60.85 -10.52 68.62
N GLU A 4 -60.17 -11.33 67.81
CA GLU A 4 -58.80 -11.06 67.35
C GLU A 4 -58.70 -9.83 66.43
N THR A 5 -59.65 -9.62 65.53
CA THR A 5 -59.68 -8.43 64.65
C THR A 5 -59.94 -7.13 65.42
N GLU A 6 -60.72 -7.19 66.50
CA GLU A 6 -60.95 -6.06 67.41
C GLU A 6 -59.69 -5.70 68.21
N ILE A 7 -58.93 -6.70 68.66
CA ILE A 7 -57.65 -6.48 69.36
C ILE A 7 -56.62 -5.89 68.40
N LEU A 8 -56.48 -6.44 67.19
CA LEU A 8 -55.51 -5.96 66.19
C LEU A 8 -55.83 -4.53 65.71
N SER A 9 -57.11 -4.17 65.54
CA SER A 9 -57.50 -2.80 65.19
C SER A 9 -57.21 -1.80 66.30
N ARG A 10 -57.46 -2.14 67.58
CA ARG A 10 -57.06 -1.31 68.72
C ARG A 10 -55.55 -1.15 68.84
N LEU A 11 -54.80 -2.22 68.58
CA LEU A 11 -53.34 -2.19 68.63
C LEU A 11 -52.75 -1.34 67.48
N ALA A 12 -53.34 -1.39 66.28
CA ALA A 12 -52.99 -0.52 65.17
C ALA A 12 -53.27 0.96 65.52
N ALA A 13 -54.43 1.28 66.09
CA ALA A 13 -54.75 2.64 66.53
C ALA A 13 -53.75 3.16 67.60
N ASN A 14 -53.34 2.32 68.54
CA ASN A 14 -52.33 2.69 69.55
C ASN A 14 -50.95 2.96 68.92
N HIS A 15 -50.49 2.12 67.99
CA HIS A 15 -49.20 2.34 67.32
C HIS A 15 -49.24 3.54 66.36
N LEU A 16 -50.38 3.84 65.76
CA LEU A 16 -50.61 5.06 64.99
C LEU A 16 -50.55 6.30 65.89
N HIS A 17 -51.22 6.28 67.05
CA HIS A 17 -51.19 7.38 68.03
C HIS A 17 -49.78 7.66 68.56
N LEU A 18 -48.95 6.63 68.71
CA LEU A 18 -47.54 6.77 69.14
C LEU A 18 -46.55 7.01 67.99
N ALA A 19 -47.04 7.16 66.75
CA ALA A 19 -46.24 7.29 65.53
C ALA A 19 -45.13 6.22 65.41
N GLN A 20 -45.44 4.97 65.78
CA GLN A 20 -44.52 3.83 65.72
C GLN A 20 -44.79 3.01 64.45
N PHE A 21 -44.18 3.41 63.33
CA PHE A 21 -44.51 2.83 62.04
C PHE A 21 -44.22 1.32 61.92
N GLU A 22 -43.04 0.84 62.35
CA GLU A 22 -42.71 -0.59 62.23
C GLU A 22 -43.65 -1.52 63.03
N PRO A 23 -43.99 -1.23 64.31
CA PRO A 23 -45.05 -1.95 65.02
C PRO A 23 -46.44 -1.82 64.37
N LEU A 24 -46.80 -0.64 63.87
CA LEU A 24 -48.05 -0.43 63.14
C LEU A 24 -48.12 -1.33 61.90
N LYS A 25 -47.06 -1.34 61.08
CA LYS A 25 -46.91 -2.20 59.90
C LYS A 25 -47.03 -3.67 60.24
N ALA A 26 -46.34 -4.15 61.29
CA ALA A 26 -46.45 -5.55 61.72
C ALA A 26 -47.89 -5.92 62.09
N THR A 27 -48.60 -5.00 62.74
CA THR A 27 -50.02 -5.16 63.12
C THR A 27 -50.93 -5.17 61.89
N LEU A 28 -50.68 -4.29 60.92
CA LEU A 28 -51.43 -4.24 59.66
C LEU A 28 -51.19 -5.47 58.79
N LEU A 29 -49.98 -6.04 58.79
CA LEU A 29 -49.69 -7.31 58.11
C LEU A 29 -50.42 -8.49 58.77
N ALA A 30 -50.47 -8.54 60.10
CA ALA A 30 -51.25 -9.54 60.82
C ALA A 30 -52.76 -9.36 60.55
N LEU A 31 -53.23 -8.11 60.50
CA LEU A 31 -54.62 -7.78 60.18
C LEU A 31 -54.97 -8.15 58.74
N ARG A 32 -54.06 -7.95 57.77
CA ARG A 32 -54.26 -8.31 56.36
C ARG A 32 -54.58 -9.79 56.16
N VAL A 33 -54.00 -10.69 56.96
CA VAL A 33 -54.27 -12.13 56.90
C VAL A 33 -55.68 -12.47 57.41
N ARG A 34 -56.21 -11.69 58.35
CA ARG A 34 -57.50 -11.95 59.02
C ARG A 34 -58.66 -11.20 58.39
N ASN A 35 -58.45 -9.94 58.01
CA ASN A 35 -59.40 -9.05 57.37
C ASN A 35 -58.64 -8.08 56.44
N PRO A 36 -58.45 -8.46 55.16
CA PRO A 36 -57.70 -7.65 54.20
C PRO A 36 -58.38 -6.31 53.91
N ASP A 37 -59.71 -6.27 53.87
CA ASP A 37 -60.49 -5.06 53.59
C ASP A 37 -60.27 -4.00 54.67
N LEU A 38 -60.29 -4.40 55.96
CA LEU A 38 -60.07 -3.47 57.06
C LEU A 38 -58.62 -2.93 57.08
N ALA A 39 -57.63 -3.78 56.81
CA ALA A 39 -56.23 -3.33 56.71
C ALA A 39 -56.03 -2.36 55.53
N HIS A 40 -56.72 -2.61 54.41
CA HIS A 40 -56.72 -1.76 53.23
C HIS A 40 -57.37 -0.41 53.52
N THR A 41 -58.57 -0.38 54.13
CA THR A 41 -59.26 0.87 54.52
C THR A 41 -58.44 1.69 55.51
N ILE A 42 -57.76 1.07 56.48
CA ILE A 42 -56.90 1.80 57.43
C ILE A 42 -55.77 2.51 56.68
N LEU A 43 -55.08 1.81 55.77
CA LEU A 43 -54.01 2.41 54.98
C LEU A 43 -54.54 3.52 54.04
N GLN A 44 -55.67 3.30 53.37
CA GLN A 44 -56.32 4.33 52.54
C GLN A 44 -56.71 5.56 53.34
N THR A 45 -57.18 5.39 54.57
CA THR A 45 -57.52 6.50 55.47
C THR A 45 -56.28 7.28 55.89
N ILE A 46 -55.16 6.60 56.19
CA ILE A 46 -53.89 7.26 56.53
C ILE A 46 -53.35 8.04 55.33
N VAL A 47 -53.41 7.47 54.12
CA VAL A 47 -52.91 8.13 52.91
C VAL A 47 -53.81 9.30 52.48
N SER A 48 -55.14 9.16 52.52
CA SER A 48 -56.08 10.22 52.15
C SER A 48 -56.08 11.42 53.09
N THR A 49 -55.74 11.19 54.36
CA THR A 49 -55.52 12.27 55.34
C THR A 49 -54.10 12.84 55.28
N ALA A 50 -53.24 12.36 54.37
CA ALA A 50 -51.82 12.70 54.29
C ALA A 50 -51.09 12.50 55.64
N GLY A 51 -51.49 11.48 56.40
CA GLY A 51 -50.97 11.19 57.74
C GLY A 51 -51.37 12.22 58.81
N ARG A 52 -52.24 13.19 58.50
CA ARG A 52 -52.68 14.24 59.43
C ARG A 52 -53.83 13.73 60.29
N PHE A 53 -53.48 13.20 61.47
CA PHE A 53 -54.43 12.81 62.51
C PHE A 53 -54.29 13.67 63.75
N ASP A 54 -55.42 13.98 64.38
CA ASP A 54 -55.44 14.68 65.65
C ASP A 54 -54.86 13.79 66.76
N ASN A 55 -54.09 14.40 67.66
CA ASN A 55 -53.48 13.77 68.84
C ASN A 55 -52.39 12.72 68.56
N VAL A 56 -51.71 12.71 67.42
CA VAL A 56 -50.53 11.82 67.22
C VAL A 56 -49.29 12.36 67.93
N LEU A 57 -48.61 11.51 68.69
CA LEU A 57 -47.31 11.78 69.31
C LEU A 57 -46.20 11.38 68.34
N TRP A 58 -45.74 12.34 67.54
CA TRP A 58 -44.64 12.15 66.58
C TRP A 58 -43.39 11.61 67.27
N SER A 59 -42.78 10.61 66.65
CA SER A 59 -41.69 9.83 67.24
C SER A 59 -40.44 9.91 66.37
N ARG A 60 -39.31 9.35 66.85
CA ARG A 60 -38.11 9.25 66.02
C ARG A 60 -38.25 8.30 64.84
N SER A 61 -39.15 7.32 64.91
CA SER A 61 -39.39 6.37 63.81
C SER A 61 -40.37 6.90 62.77
N CYS A 62 -41.16 7.92 63.10
CA CYS A 62 -42.00 8.66 62.18
C CYS A 62 -42.17 10.10 62.71
N SER A 63 -41.39 11.02 62.16
CA SER A 63 -41.22 12.37 62.68
C SER A 63 -42.19 13.40 62.12
N SER A 64 -42.90 13.08 61.03
CA SER A 64 -43.82 14.00 60.37
C SER A 64 -45.02 13.28 59.75
N PRO A 65 -46.15 13.98 59.57
CA PRO A 65 -47.31 13.46 58.84
C PRO A 65 -46.96 12.98 57.43
N SER A 66 -46.12 13.73 56.70
CA SER A 66 -45.70 13.39 55.33
C SER A 66 -44.92 12.08 55.27
N LEU A 67 -44.07 11.82 56.28
CA LEU A 67 -43.34 10.55 56.39
C LEU A 67 -44.29 9.39 56.70
N LEU A 68 -45.29 9.61 57.56
CA LEU A 68 -46.32 8.61 57.84
C LEU A 68 -47.11 8.28 56.57
N ALA A 69 -47.52 9.31 55.81
CA ALA A 69 -48.24 9.16 54.56
C ALA A 69 -47.42 8.35 53.54
N PHE A 70 -46.15 8.72 53.32
CA PHE A 70 -45.25 8.03 52.40
C PHE A 70 -45.05 6.56 52.77
N LEU A 71 -44.72 6.26 54.04
CA LEU A 71 -44.51 4.89 54.50
C LEU A 71 -45.79 4.06 54.41
N SER A 72 -46.95 4.64 54.73
CA SER A 72 -48.26 4.00 54.55
C SER A 72 -48.61 3.78 53.08
N THR A 73 -48.25 4.69 52.17
CA THR A 73 -48.41 4.51 50.72
C THR A 73 -47.59 3.33 50.22
N ILE A 74 -46.33 3.17 50.65
CA ILE A 74 -45.49 2.01 50.27
C ILE A 74 -46.17 0.69 50.65
N GLU A 75 -46.78 0.61 51.84
CA GLU A 75 -47.48 -0.60 52.26
C GLU A 75 -48.83 -0.78 51.55
N LEU A 76 -49.54 0.32 51.24
CA LEU A 76 -50.79 0.30 50.49
C LEU A 76 -50.59 -0.22 49.06
N LEU A 77 -49.50 0.17 48.39
CA LEU A 77 -49.15 -0.28 47.03
C LEU A 77 -48.91 -1.79 46.91
N ARG A 78 -48.83 -2.52 48.04
CA ARG A 78 -48.72 -3.99 48.08
C ARG A 78 -50.07 -4.72 48.08
N PHE A 79 -51.17 -3.99 48.04
CA PHE A 79 -52.53 -4.51 47.89
C PHE A 79 -52.96 -4.49 46.43
N GLU A 80 -53.97 -5.29 46.08
CA GLU A 80 -54.61 -5.23 44.76
C GLU A 80 -55.47 -3.95 44.69
N ASN A 81 -55.38 -3.20 43.59
CA ASN A 81 -56.13 -1.95 43.34
C ASN A 81 -55.97 -0.85 44.43
N PRO A 82 -54.73 -0.44 44.78
CA PRO A 82 -54.44 0.45 45.91
C PRO A 82 -55.04 1.86 45.76
N ALA A 83 -55.13 2.36 44.52
CA ALA A 83 -55.60 3.70 44.20
C ALA A 83 -57.09 3.77 43.79
N SER A 84 -57.85 2.67 43.94
CA SER A 84 -59.25 2.59 43.50
C SER A 84 -60.18 3.73 43.97
N PRO A 85 -60.05 4.31 45.17
CA PRO A 85 -60.89 5.42 45.60
C PRO A 85 -60.59 6.76 44.92
N TRP A 86 -59.38 6.92 44.37
CA TRP A 86 -58.89 8.19 43.86
C TRP A 86 -59.07 8.37 42.35
N GLY A 87 -59.36 7.30 41.61
CA GLY A 87 -59.56 7.35 40.15
C GLY A 87 -58.27 7.51 39.31
N PHE A 88 -57.10 7.67 39.93
CA PHE A 88 -55.78 7.65 39.27
C PHE A 88 -55.02 6.36 39.59
N ASP A 89 -53.89 6.15 38.91
CA ASP A 89 -53.11 4.91 38.98
C ASP A 89 -52.17 4.84 40.20
N SER A 90 -51.64 3.64 40.45
CA SER A 90 -50.74 3.37 41.58
C SER A 90 -49.45 4.22 41.52
N GLU A 91 -48.96 4.56 40.33
CA GLU A 91 -47.77 5.41 40.17
C GLU A 91 -48.06 6.84 40.63
N THR A 92 -49.19 7.42 40.19
CA THR A 92 -49.61 8.76 40.61
C THR A 92 -49.82 8.85 42.13
N LEU A 93 -50.33 7.78 42.77
CA LEU A 93 -50.46 7.73 44.24
C LEU A 93 -49.10 7.80 44.94
N GLY A 94 -48.11 7.05 44.42
CA GLY A 94 -46.73 7.10 44.91
C GLY A 94 -46.13 8.49 44.73
N LEU A 95 -46.26 9.08 43.54
CA LEU A 95 -45.73 10.40 43.23
C LEU A 95 -46.31 11.50 44.13
N ARG A 96 -47.63 11.47 44.39
CA ARG A 96 -48.30 12.44 45.29
C ARG A 96 -47.82 12.31 46.74
N ALA A 97 -47.54 11.09 47.22
CA ALA A 97 -46.98 10.88 48.55
C ALA A 97 -45.50 11.30 48.65
N ASP A 98 -44.70 11.00 47.62
CA ASP A 98 -43.30 11.43 47.52
C ASP A 98 -43.17 12.95 47.52
N PHE A 99 -44.08 13.64 46.81
CA PHE A 99 -44.16 15.09 46.77
C PHE A 99 -44.27 15.70 48.18
N LEU A 100 -45.17 15.17 49.02
CA LEU A 100 -45.31 15.64 50.40
C LEU A 100 -44.05 15.44 51.23
N LEU A 101 -43.36 14.32 51.05
CA LEU A 101 -42.12 14.04 51.76
C LEU A 101 -41.00 15.00 51.33
N MET A 102 -40.85 15.23 50.02
CA MET A 102 -39.84 16.16 49.49
C MET A 102 -40.09 17.60 49.95
N VAL A 103 -41.35 18.06 49.94
CA VAL A 103 -41.70 19.39 50.46
C VAL A 103 -41.46 19.47 51.97
N GLN A 104 -41.76 18.42 52.74
CA GLN A 104 -41.46 18.40 54.18
C GLN A 104 -39.96 18.49 54.46
N VAL A 105 -39.13 17.81 53.68
CA VAL A 105 -37.65 17.90 53.80
C VAL A 105 -37.18 19.34 53.55
N LEU A 106 -37.78 20.05 52.60
CA LEU A 106 -37.48 21.46 52.33
C LEU A 106 -37.92 22.38 53.48
N ILE A 107 -39.09 22.14 54.08
CA ILE A 107 -39.58 22.88 55.24
C ILE A 107 -38.65 22.70 56.45
N ASP A 108 -38.25 21.46 56.74
CA ASP A 108 -37.35 21.14 57.84
C ASP A 108 -35.93 21.67 57.60
N GLY A 109 -35.56 21.86 56.32
CA GLY A 109 -34.28 22.41 55.87
C GLY A 109 -34.18 23.93 55.89
N ASP A 110 -35.30 24.67 55.84
CA ASP A 110 -35.30 26.14 55.83
C ASP A 110 -34.95 26.71 57.22
N LYS A 111 -33.65 26.88 57.46
CA LYS A 111 -33.12 27.40 58.74
C LYS A 111 -33.48 28.85 59.01
N GLU A 112 -33.76 29.64 57.96
CA GLU A 112 -34.06 31.07 58.09
C GLU A 112 -35.57 31.32 58.26
N GLY A 113 -36.41 30.34 57.93
CA GLY A 113 -37.86 30.41 58.09
C GLY A 113 -38.56 31.34 57.10
N ASN A 114 -37.83 31.90 56.14
CA ASN A 114 -38.30 32.91 55.20
C ASN A 114 -39.22 32.31 54.12
N CYS A 115 -39.02 31.03 53.78
CA CYS A 115 -39.71 30.32 52.71
C CYS A 115 -40.78 29.34 53.23
N VAL A 116 -40.82 29.10 54.55
CA VAL A 116 -41.74 28.15 55.20
C VAL A 116 -43.20 28.41 54.83
N ARG A 117 -43.64 29.67 54.73
CA ARG A 117 -45.04 29.98 54.35
C ARG A 117 -45.40 29.43 52.97
N VAL A 118 -44.51 29.61 51.99
CA VAL A 118 -44.74 29.20 50.59
C VAL A 118 -44.64 27.68 50.46
N LEU A 119 -43.63 27.07 51.11
CA LEU A 119 -43.48 25.62 51.14
C LEU A 119 -44.63 24.92 51.88
N GLN A 120 -45.18 25.54 52.92
CA GLN A 120 -46.38 25.06 53.59
C GLN A 120 -47.59 25.11 52.64
N GLY A 121 -47.70 26.16 51.81
CA GLY A 121 -48.66 26.22 50.72
C GLY A 121 -48.52 25.06 49.72
N PHE A 122 -47.29 24.71 49.31
CA PHE A 122 -47.04 23.53 48.48
C PHE A 122 -47.44 22.24 49.18
N LEU A 123 -47.16 22.11 50.48
CA LEU A 123 -47.51 20.94 51.26
C LEU A 123 -49.04 20.78 51.33
N ASP A 124 -49.76 21.87 51.59
CA ASP A 124 -51.22 21.87 51.66
C ASP A 124 -51.85 21.56 50.31
N LEU A 125 -51.30 22.08 49.21
CA LEU A 125 -51.69 21.69 47.85
C LEU A 125 -51.52 20.18 47.60
N GLY A 126 -50.40 19.60 48.03
CA GLY A 126 -50.17 18.16 47.93
C GLY A 126 -51.17 17.34 48.76
N VAL A 127 -51.56 17.84 49.94
CA VAL A 127 -52.56 17.18 50.81
C VAL A 127 -53.94 17.23 50.18
N GLU A 128 -54.33 18.35 49.58
CA GLU A 128 -55.59 18.47 48.85
C GLU A 128 -55.64 17.46 47.69
N ARG A 129 -54.54 17.29 46.96
CA ARG A 129 -54.43 16.28 45.87
C ARG A 129 -54.45 14.83 46.37
N LEU A 130 -54.14 14.55 47.63
CA LEU A 130 -54.28 13.20 48.21
C LEU A 130 -55.65 12.94 48.85
N ARG A 131 -56.51 13.94 49.00
CA ARG A 131 -57.84 13.73 49.57
C ARG A 131 -58.79 13.11 48.55
N PHE A 132 -59.56 12.13 48.98
CA PHE A 132 -60.78 11.68 48.30
C PHE A 132 -61.94 11.73 49.31
N ASP A 133 -63.14 12.09 48.86
CA ASP A 133 -64.27 12.34 49.75
C ASP A 133 -64.70 11.07 50.51
N VAL A 134 -64.40 11.02 51.81
CA VAL A 134 -65.01 10.05 52.73
C VAL A 134 -66.09 10.69 53.62
N ASP A 135 -66.09 12.02 53.81
CA ASP A 135 -67.20 12.77 54.44
C ASP A 135 -67.09 14.28 54.14
N ALA A 136 -67.99 14.82 53.31
CA ALA A 136 -68.02 16.22 52.85
C ALA A 136 -68.52 17.23 53.92
N SER A 137 -68.14 17.05 55.18
CA SER A 137 -68.61 17.90 56.28
C SER A 137 -67.52 18.38 57.23
N SER A 138 -66.38 18.84 56.71
CA SER A 138 -65.62 19.90 57.39
C SER A 138 -64.46 20.42 56.54
N SER A 139 -64.55 21.71 56.19
CA SER A 139 -63.48 22.72 56.20
C SER A 139 -63.55 23.62 54.97
N GLY A 140 -64.31 24.71 55.13
CA GLY A 140 -63.94 25.96 54.48
C GLY A 140 -62.69 26.50 55.16
N GLY A 141 -61.52 26.09 54.69
CA GLY A 141 -60.25 26.76 54.95
C GLY A 141 -59.91 27.58 53.70
N SER A 142 -59.66 28.88 53.85
CA SER A 142 -59.21 29.71 52.73
C SER A 142 -57.88 29.17 52.21
N SER A 143 -57.90 28.50 51.05
CA SER A 143 -56.69 28.06 50.38
C SER A 143 -55.87 29.30 50.04
N TYR A 144 -54.68 29.40 50.64
CA TYR A 144 -53.71 30.43 50.33
C TYR A 144 -53.35 30.30 48.85
N MET A 145 -53.76 31.27 48.02
CA MET A 145 -53.44 31.26 46.61
C MET A 145 -51.96 31.61 46.45
N ILE A 146 -51.19 30.65 45.93
CA ILE A 146 -49.76 30.84 45.69
C ILE A 146 -49.61 31.67 44.40
N GLU A 147 -49.09 32.88 44.54
CA GLU A 147 -48.83 33.77 43.41
C GLU A 147 -47.40 33.60 42.87
N GLU A 148 -47.13 34.11 41.67
CA GLU A 148 -45.80 34.02 41.04
C GLU A 148 -44.70 34.66 41.91
N GLU A 149 -45.01 35.75 42.62
CA GLU A 149 -44.08 36.45 43.52
C GLU A 149 -43.66 35.58 44.73
N ASP A 150 -44.57 34.76 45.25
CA ASP A 150 -44.28 33.84 46.35
C ASP A 150 -43.29 32.75 45.92
N VAL A 151 -43.45 32.21 44.71
CA VAL A 151 -42.54 31.19 44.17
C VAL A 151 -41.17 31.79 43.84
N VAL A 152 -41.11 33.07 43.43
CA VAL A 152 -39.85 33.79 43.22
C VAL A 152 -39.04 33.93 44.52
N ALA A 153 -39.69 34.05 45.68
CA ALA A 153 -38.99 34.10 46.97
C ALA A 153 -38.20 32.81 47.27
N LEU A 154 -38.55 31.67 46.64
CA LEU A 154 -37.86 30.39 46.83
C LEU A 154 -36.51 30.29 46.10
N ARG A 155 -36.12 31.28 45.28
CA ARG A 155 -34.91 31.20 44.46
C ARG A 155 -33.63 30.90 45.23
N ASN A 156 -33.49 31.39 46.47
CA ASN A 156 -32.30 31.11 47.28
C ASN A 156 -32.30 29.65 47.76
N ILE A 157 -33.41 29.18 48.33
CA ILE A 157 -33.52 27.79 48.82
C ILE A 157 -33.43 26.76 47.68
N VAL A 158 -33.89 27.12 46.48
CA VAL A 158 -33.72 26.30 45.26
C VAL A 158 -32.24 26.03 44.96
N LEU A 159 -31.37 27.01 45.19
CA LEU A 159 -29.94 26.87 44.90
C LEU A 159 -29.18 26.11 45.98
N ASP A 160 -29.64 26.19 47.23
CA ASP A 160 -29.08 25.47 48.38
C ASP A 160 -29.51 23.99 48.40
N TYR A 161 -30.73 23.68 47.94
CA TYR A 161 -31.31 22.34 47.90
C TYR A 161 -31.61 21.87 46.47
N SER A 162 -30.71 22.16 45.52
CA SER A 162 -30.95 21.88 44.09
C SER A 162 -31.27 20.42 43.78
N ASP A 163 -30.63 19.45 44.43
CA ASP A 163 -30.92 18.02 44.21
C ASP A 163 -32.34 17.64 44.65
N VAL A 164 -32.84 18.24 45.73
CA VAL A 164 -34.20 17.99 46.23
C VAL A 164 -35.23 18.64 45.32
N PHE A 165 -34.95 19.87 44.85
CA PHE A 165 -35.81 20.56 43.89
C PHE A 165 -35.81 19.90 42.51
N ASP A 166 -34.71 19.31 42.08
CA ASP A 166 -34.62 18.54 40.84
C ASP A 166 -35.52 17.29 40.89
N ALA A 167 -35.41 16.52 41.98
CA ALA A 167 -36.28 15.38 42.25
C ALA A 167 -37.76 15.81 42.35
N LEU A 168 -38.03 16.94 43.01
CA LEU A 168 -39.36 17.52 43.13
C LEU A 168 -39.93 17.91 41.75
N CYS A 169 -39.12 18.54 40.89
CA CYS A 169 -39.55 18.92 39.55
C CYS A 169 -39.83 17.70 38.67
N CYS A 170 -38.96 16.68 38.72
CA CYS A 170 -39.21 15.41 38.04
C CYS A 170 -40.53 14.77 38.49
N ASN A 171 -40.79 14.78 39.79
CA ASN A 171 -42.04 14.27 40.37
C ASN A 171 -43.26 15.08 39.89
N VAL A 172 -43.21 16.41 40.01
CA VAL A 172 -44.27 17.32 39.57
C VAL A 172 -44.56 17.14 38.08
N LYS A 173 -43.52 17.01 37.25
CA LYS A 173 -43.68 16.79 35.81
C LYS A 173 -44.40 15.47 35.50
N ARG A 174 -44.04 14.38 36.19
CA ARG A 174 -44.71 13.07 36.04
C ARG A 174 -46.17 13.12 36.50
N GLN A 175 -46.48 13.89 37.54
CA GLN A 175 -47.85 14.12 37.97
C GLN A 175 -48.67 14.93 36.93
N LEU A 176 -48.07 15.94 36.29
CA LEU A 176 -48.73 16.74 35.24
C LEU A 176 -48.98 15.93 33.96
N ASN A 177 -48.08 15.01 33.60
CA ASN A 177 -48.21 14.16 32.41
C ASN A 177 -49.13 12.94 32.62
N GLY A 178 -49.78 12.80 33.78
CA GLY A 178 -50.79 11.77 34.02
C GLY A 178 -50.27 10.34 34.10
N GLY A 179 -49.11 10.11 34.73
CA GLY A 179 -48.66 8.75 35.11
C GLY A 179 -48.57 7.75 33.95
N SER A 180 -48.28 8.19 32.73
CA SER A 180 -48.19 7.30 31.59
C SER A 180 -47.03 7.64 30.65
N GLU A 181 -45.90 6.97 30.84
CA GLU A 181 -45.15 6.43 29.69
C GLU A 181 -46.00 5.30 29.09
N ARG A 182 -47.06 5.65 28.36
CA ARG A 182 -47.72 4.73 27.44
C ARG A 182 -46.75 4.51 26.29
N CYS A 183 -46.02 3.42 26.38
CA CYS A 183 -45.34 2.78 25.27
C CYS A 183 -46.27 2.77 24.05
N LEU A 184 -45.76 3.28 22.93
CA LEU A 184 -46.41 3.43 21.62
C LEU A 184 -47.28 2.23 21.21
N VAL A 185 -48.59 2.22 21.52
CA VAL A 185 -49.61 1.49 20.76
C VAL A 185 -50.99 2.14 20.95
N GLU A 186 -51.61 2.47 19.81
CA GLU A 186 -53.04 2.74 19.55
C GLU A 186 -53.67 4.03 20.10
N GLU A 187 -53.83 4.97 19.16
CA GLU A 187 -54.81 6.05 19.19
C GLU A 187 -56.22 5.48 19.40
N VAL A 188 -56.76 5.69 20.60
CA VAL A 188 -58.21 5.68 20.82
C VAL A 188 -58.57 7.07 21.31
N GLU A 189 -59.31 7.80 20.48
CA GLU A 189 -59.98 9.05 20.84
C GLU A 189 -60.77 8.85 22.14
N HIS A 190 -60.26 9.40 23.23
CA HIS A 190 -61.06 9.61 24.44
C HIS A 190 -61.45 11.07 24.51
N GLN A 191 -62.76 11.26 24.59
CA GLN A 191 -63.44 12.52 24.81
C GLN A 191 -62.78 13.25 25.97
N VAL A 192 -62.41 14.51 25.74
CA VAL A 192 -61.90 15.43 26.77
C VAL A 192 -63.04 15.63 27.77
N GLU A 193 -63.09 14.80 28.81
CA GLU A 193 -63.85 15.13 30.02
C GLU A 193 -63.27 16.44 30.57
N ALA A 194 -64.16 17.40 30.84
CA ALA A 194 -63.76 18.69 31.38
C ALA A 194 -63.01 18.46 32.71
N MET A 195 -61.73 18.83 32.73
CA MET A 195 -60.86 18.71 33.88
C MET A 195 -61.46 19.46 35.08
N ASP A 196 -61.39 18.88 36.28
CA ASP A 196 -61.89 19.53 37.50
C ASP A 196 -61.18 20.88 37.67
N PRO A 197 -61.88 22.02 37.80
CA PRO A 197 -61.27 23.32 38.00
C PRO A 197 -60.29 23.37 39.19
N ARG A 198 -60.44 22.49 40.19
CA ARG A 198 -59.48 22.34 41.30
C ARG A 198 -58.14 21.73 40.87
N GLU A 199 -58.16 20.80 39.91
CA GLU A 199 -56.92 20.23 39.36
C GLU A 199 -56.23 21.22 38.40
N GLU A 200 -56.99 22.07 37.71
CA GLU A 200 -56.45 23.12 36.83
C GLU A 200 -55.65 24.16 37.62
N ASP A 201 -56.19 24.68 38.73
CA ASP A 201 -55.49 25.62 39.61
C ASP A 201 -54.21 25.01 40.21
N SER A 202 -54.28 23.74 40.62
CA SER A 202 -53.12 23.01 41.14
C SER A 202 -52.03 22.81 40.09
N ASN A 203 -52.43 22.49 38.85
CA ASN A 203 -51.51 22.28 37.75
C ASN A 203 -50.82 23.59 37.32
N ASN A 204 -51.52 24.72 37.44
CA ASN A 204 -50.94 26.05 37.24
C ASN A 204 -49.84 26.34 38.26
N VAL A 205 -50.06 26.03 39.54
CA VAL A 205 -49.03 26.17 40.59
C VAL A 205 -47.84 25.25 40.31
N PHE A 206 -48.07 24.00 39.91
CA PHE A 206 -47.02 23.06 39.52
C PHE A 206 -46.20 23.56 38.32
N ALA A 207 -46.84 24.12 37.29
CA ALA A 207 -46.16 24.75 36.16
C ALA A 207 -45.31 25.96 36.60
N LEU A 208 -45.81 26.77 37.55
CA LEU A 208 -45.06 27.88 38.15
C LEU A 208 -43.81 27.40 38.90
N ILE A 209 -43.91 26.30 39.66
CA ILE A 209 -42.76 25.68 40.36
C ILE A 209 -41.68 25.30 39.36
N LEU A 210 -42.05 24.50 38.35
CA LEU A 210 -41.11 24.03 37.31
C LEU A 210 -40.40 25.22 36.64
N ARG A 211 -41.18 26.23 36.22
CA ARG A 211 -40.65 27.43 35.54
C ARG A 211 -39.72 28.24 36.44
N ASN A 212 -40.08 28.47 37.70
CA ASN A 212 -39.26 29.27 38.62
C ASN A 212 -37.95 28.58 38.98
N VAL A 213 -37.96 27.26 39.19
CA VAL A 213 -36.74 26.48 39.46
C VAL A 213 -35.77 26.62 38.29
N GLN A 214 -36.25 26.47 37.05
CA GLN A 214 -35.41 26.65 35.87
C GLN A 214 -34.87 28.07 35.72
N LEU A 215 -35.69 29.09 35.95
CA LEU A 215 -35.23 30.48 35.94
C LEU A 215 -34.18 30.76 37.03
N ALA A 216 -34.35 30.20 38.23
CA ALA A 216 -33.39 30.32 39.33
C ALA A 216 -32.03 29.73 38.96
N GLN A 217 -32.02 28.55 38.32
CA GLN A 217 -30.80 27.90 37.85
C GLN A 217 -30.14 28.68 36.70
N LEU A 218 -30.91 29.17 35.72
CA LEU A 218 -30.39 30.01 34.64
C LEU A 218 -29.80 31.33 35.16
N ASP A 219 -30.47 31.98 36.12
CA ASP A 219 -29.97 33.19 36.77
C ASP A 219 -28.71 32.93 37.61
N ALA A 220 -28.59 31.74 38.21
CA ALA A 220 -27.38 31.32 38.91
C ALA A 220 -26.22 31.11 37.94
N ILE A 221 -26.47 30.50 36.78
CA ILE A 221 -25.46 30.36 35.72
C ILE A 221 -24.98 31.73 35.25
N ARG A 222 -25.89 32.69 35.00
CA ARG A 222 -25.54 34.07 34.63
C ARG A 222 -24.65 34.73 35.68
N ARG A 223 -25.03 34.68 36.96
CA ARG A 223 -24.23 35.24 38.06
C ARG A 223 -22.84 34.61 38.16
N LYS A 224 -22.75 33.29 37.99
CA LYS A 224 -21.46 32.58 38.00
C LYS A 224 -20.56 32.97 36.83
N LEU A 225 -21.15 33.22 35.66
CA LEU A 225 -20.43 33.76 34.51
C LEU A 225 -19.91 35.19 34.77
N ASP A 226 -20.71 36.04 35.39
CA ASP A 226 -20.32 37.41 35.78
C ASP A 226 -19.18 37.40 36.82
N GLU A 227 -19.17 36.41 37.73
CA GLU A 227 -18.09 36.16 38.70
C GLU A 227 -16.82 35.57 38.05
N GLY A 228 -16.87 35.16 36.77
CA GLY A 228 -15.79 34.51 36.05
C GLY A 228 -15.61 33.01 36.35
N ASP A 229 -16.54 32.39 37.07
CA ASP A 229 -16.55 30.98 37.43
C ASP A 229 -17.32 30.13 36.40
N ALA A 230 -16.67 29.80 35.30
CA ALA A 230 -17.26 29.00 34.23
C ALA A 230 -17.54 27.53 34.63
N LEU A 231 -16.76 26.98 35.57
CA LEU A 231 -16.96 25.60 36.04
C LEU A 231 -18.17 25.51 36.98
N GLY A 232 -18.31 26.45 37.92
CA GLY A 232 -19.50 26.55 38.76
C GLY A 232 -20.77 26.85 37.96
N ALA A 233 -20.66 27.60 36.86
CA ALA A 233 -21.74 27.78 35.90
C ALA A 233 -22.10 26.46 35.17
N ALA A 234 -21.11 25.68 34.75
CA ALA A 234 -21.33 24.40 34.07
C ALA A 234 -21.93 23.32 35.00
N ASP A 235 -21.59 23.30 36.29
CA ASP A 235 -22.15 22.36 37.29
C ASP A 235 -23.68 22.46 37.40
N ARG A 236 -24.23 23.66 37.18
CA ARG A 236 -25.69 23.90 37.27
C ARG A 236 -26.47 23.40 36.05
N ILE A 237 -25.79 23.04 34.95
CA ILE A 237 -26.46 22.52 33.73
C ILE A 237 -27.22 21.23 34.02
N ARG A 238 -26.74 20.40 34.97
CA ARG A 238 -27.39 19.13 35.31
C ARG A 238 -28.84 19.28 35.80
N TYR A 239 -29.24 20.47 36.22
CA TYR A 239 -30.60 20.75 36.71
C TYR A 239 -31.52 21.37 35.64
N LEU A 240 -31.05 21.50 34.39
CA LEU A 240 -31.80 22.17 33.33
C LEU A 240 -32.67 21.19 32.52
N HIS A 241 -33.93 21.57 32.33
CA HIS A 241 -34.91 20.81 31.55
C HIS A 241 -35.70 21.76 30.65
N LEU A 242 -35.70 21.50 29.33
CA LEU A 242 -36.27 22.41 28.32
C LEU A 242 -37.81 22.41 28.28
N ASP A 243 -38.46 21.43 28.89
CA ASP A 243 -39.90 21.20 28.87
C ASP A 243 -40.65 21.73 30.11
N TYR A 244 -39.97 22.55 30.91
CA TYR A 244 -40.46 23.10 32.19
C TYR A 244 -41.01 24.53 32.07
N GLY A 245 -41.43 24.94 30.86
CA GLY A 245 -42.18 26.18 30.64
C GLY A 245 -41.33 27.45 30.47
N VAL A 246 -40.01 27.34 30.38
CA VAL A 246 -39.12 28.45 29.99
C VAL A 246 -38.85 28.35 28.49
N GLY A 247 -38.85 29.48 27.77
CA GLY A 247 -38.60 29.50 26.33
C GLY A 247 -37.19 29.03 25.97
N LYS A 248 -37.07 28.19 24.93
CA LYS A 248 -35.78 27.62 24.45
C LYS A 248 -34.72 28.71 24.19
N GLU A 249 -35.12 29.90 23.78
CA GLU A 249 -34.20 31.03 23.54
C GLU A 249 -33.46 31.50 24.80
N ASN A 250 -34.09 31.42 25.97
CA ASN A 250 -33.44 31.80 27.23
C ASN A 250 -32.32 30.83 27.60
N TYR A 251 -32.56 29.52 27.44
CA TYR A 251 -31.53 28.50 27.61
C TYR A 251 -30.41 28.69 26.60
N HIS A 252 -30.76 28.86 25.33
CA HIS A 252 -29.80 29.06 24.25
C HIS A 252 -28.89 30.27 24.51
N ALA A 253 -29.46 31.41 24.92
CA ALA A 253 -28.66 32.62 25.22
C ALA A 253 -27.66 32.40 26.37
N VAL A 254 -28.08 31.73 27.45
CA VAL A 254 -27.21 31.46 28.61
C VAL A 254 -26.12 30.45 28.28
N LEU A 255 -26.47 29.36 27.60
CA LEU A 255 -25.52 28.32 27.18
C LEU A 255 -24.53 28.88 26.16
N LYS A 256 -24.99 29.73 25.23
CA LYS A 256 -24.11 30.45 24.29
C LYS A 256 -23.14 31.39 25.00
N ALA A 257 -23.57 32.10 26.02
CA ALA A 257 -22.67 32.94 26.83
C ALA A 257 -21.61 32.09 27.55
N LEU A 258 -22.00 30.96 28.15
CA LEU A 258 -21.07 30.02 28.79
C LEU A 258 -20.06 29.44 27.81
N LEU A 259 -20.52 28.91 26.67
CA LEU A 259 -19.66 28.37 25.61
C LEU A 259 -18.72 29.44 25.06
N SER A 260 -19.21 30.66 24.82
CA SER A 260 -18.39 31.80 24.41
C SER A 260 -17.29 32.10 25.40
N ARG A 261 -17.62 32.14 26.70
CA ARG A 261 -16.64 32.39 27.77
C ARG A 261 -15.58 31.29 27.88
N VAL A 262 -15.98 30.03 27.70
CA VAL A 262 -15.06 28.88 27.71
C VAL A 262 -14.16 28.88 26.48
N MET A 263 -14.67 29.29 25.31
CA MET A 263 -13.95 29.30 24.04
C MET A 263 -13.12 30.58 23.78
N GLU A 264 -13.32 31.65 24.56
CA GLU A 264 -12.65 32.96 24.41
C GLU A 264 -11.11 32.88 24.52
N LYS A 265 -10.59 31.92 25.28
CA LYS A 265 -9.13 31.74 25.53
C LYS A 265 -8.45 30.80 24.54
N LYS A 266 -9.00 30.61 23.34
CA LYS A 266 -8.45 29.68 22.35
C LYS A 266 -7.22 30.29 21.66
N ASP A 267 -6.05 30.15 22.27
CA ASP A 267 -4.77 30.29 21.56
C ASP A 267 -4.46 29.02 20.75
N GLU A 268 -3.56 29.13 19.76
CA GLU A 268 -3.15 28.02 18.91
C GLU A 268 -2.49 26.88 19.73
N TYR A 269 -2.71 25.63 19.29
CA TYR A 269 -2.40 24.35 19.94
C TYR A 269 -1.42 24.38 21.12
N GLY A 270 -1.94 24.38 22.36
CA GLY A 270 -1.17 24.43 23.61
C GLY A 270 -2.00 24.15 24.88
N ASP A 271 -1.51 24.56 26.06
CA ASP A 271 -2.19 24.33 27.36
C ASP A 271 -3.58 24.98 27.44
N SER A 272 -3.74 26.14 26.79
CA SER A 272 -5.03 26.83 26.68
C SER A 272 -6.06 25.99 25.92
N TRP A 273 -5.67 25.32 24.83
CA TRP A 273 -6.54 24.40 24.08
C TRP A 273 -6.97 23.20 24.93
N HIS A 274 -6.05 22.61 25.70
CA HIS A 274 -6.36 21.53 26.61
C HIS A 274 -7.35 21.94 27.72
N MET A 275 -7.19 23.14 28.26
CA MET A 275 -8.11 23.71 29.25
C MET A 275 -9.51 23.92 28.67
N VAL A 276 -9.61 24.54 27.49
CA VAL A 276 -10.89 24.71 26.76
C VAL A 276 -11.55 23.34 26.55
N ARG A 277 -10.77 22.32 26.16
CA ARG A 277 -11.24 20.95 25.98
C ARG A 277 -11.78 20.31 27.27
N GLN A 278 -11.06 20.43 28.37
CA GLN A 278 -11.50 19.87 29.66
C GLN A 278 -12.81 20.54 30.11
N ASN A 279 -12.92 21.86 29.93
CA ASN A 279 -14.13 22.62 30.26
C ASN A 279 -15.31 22.20 29.38
N LEU A 280 -15.12 22.03 28.07
CA LEU A 280 -16.17 21.53 27.18
C LEU A 280 -16.61 20.10 27.55
N LEU A 281 -15.67 19.20 27.86
CA LEU A 281 -16.00 17.85 28.32
C LEU A 281 -16.81 17.88 29.62
N PHE A 282 -16.47 18.78 30.54
CA PHE A 282 -17.23 18.99 31.76
C PHE A 282 -18.65 19.47 31.47
N ILE A 283 -18.84 20.46 30.59
CA ILE A 283 -20.17 20.92 30.15
C ILE A 283 -21.00 19.76 29.57
N TYR A 284 -20.44 18.95 28.67
CA TYR A 284 -21.15 17.79 28.11
C TYR A 284 -21.47 16.73 29.16
N LYS A 285 -20.59 16.52 30.14
CA LYS A 285 -20.84 15.59 31.26
C LYS A 285 -22.02 16.06 32.12
N GLU A 286 -22.08 17.35 32.46
CA GLU A 286 -23.18 17.90 33.27
C GLU A 286 -24.49 17.94 32.46
N ALA A 287 -24.43 18.21 31.16
CA ALA A 287 -25.58 18.08 30.26
C ALA A 287 -26.10 16.63 30.19
N LEU A 288 -25.23 15.62 30.12
CA LEU A 288 -25.64 14.21 30.21
C LEU A 288 -26.28 13.89 31.56
N SER A 289 -25.81 14.53 32.63
CA SER A 289 -26.34 14.33 33.99
C SER A 289 -27.76 14.89 34.16
N SER A 290 -28.19 15.83 33.29
CA SER A 290 -29.57 16.33 33.25
C SER A 290 -30.59 15.33 32.67
N ASN A 291 -30.12 14.24 32.02
CA ASN A 291 -30.97 13.30 31.31
C ASN A 291 -31.88 13.96 30.23
N CYS A 292 -31.51 15.14 29.72
CA CYS A 292 -32.23 15.88 28.68
C CYS A 292 -31.48 15.80 27.33
N GLY A 293 -31.96 14.97 26.41
CA GLY A 293 -31.37 14.82 25.07
C GLY A 293 -31.37 16.13 24.27
N ASP A 294 -32.49 16.85 24.26
CA ASP A 294 -32.65 18.15 23.58
C ASP A 294 -31.64 19.20 24.08
N LEU A 295 -31.21 19.14 25.34
CA LEU A 295 -30.21 20.04 25.90
C LEU A 295 -28.82 19.77 25.30
N LEU A 296 -28.47 18.50 25.10
CA LEU A 296 -27.24 18.10 24.42
C LEU A 296 -27.23 18.56 22.96
N GLU A 297 -28.35 18.39 22.25
CA GLU A 297 -28.50 18.87 20.88
C GLU A 297 -28.37 20.39 20.80
N MET A 298 -28.94 21.13 21.75
CA MET A 298 -28.81 22.59 21.83
C MET A 298 -27.36 23.02 22.07
N ILE A 299 -26.65 22.40 23.02
CA ILE A 299 -25.24 22.70 23.30
C ILE A 299 -24.37 22.38 22.07
N GLN A 300 -24.63 21.25 21.41
CA GLN A 300 -23.93 20.87 20.19
C GLN A 300 -24.20 21.86 19.06
N GLY A 301 -25.45 22.26 18.83
CA GLY A 301 -25.82 23.26 17.82
C GLY A 301 -25.16 24.62 18.07
N ILE A 302 -25.14 25.08 19.32
CA ILE A 302 -24.43 26.32 19.70
C ILE A 302 -22.93 26.19 19.43
N GLN A 303 -22.32 25.06 19.81
CA GLN A 303 -20.91 24.82 19.54
C GLN A 303 -20.62 24.80 18.03
N ASP A 304 -21.52 24.21 17.24
CA ASP A 304 -21.40 24.16 15.78
C ASP A 304 -21.47 25.56 15.18
N ASP A 305 -22.44 26.37 15.59
CA ASP A 305 -22.59 27.77 15.18
C ASP A 305 -21.36 28.60 15.52
N MET A 306 -20.68 28.29 16.63
CA MET A 306 -19.44 28.96 17.03
C MET A 306 -18.20 28.45 16.30
N LEU A 307 -18.20 27.17 15.89
CA LEU A 307 -17.13 26.55 15.10
C LEU A 307 -17.31 26.75 13.60
N LEU A 308 -18.48 27.24 13.17
CA LEU A 308 -18.73 27.91 11.92
C LEU A 308 -18.21 29.35 12.05
N PRO A 309 -16.95 29.68 11.72
CA PRO A 309 -16.68 31.04 11.30
C PRO A 309 -17.61 31.32 10.10
N ASP A 310 -17.99 32.57 9.83
CA ASP A 310 -18.84 33.05 8.72
C ASP A 310 -18.51 32.45 7.31
N SER A 311 -18.70 31.14 7.14
CA SER A 311 -18.18 30.29 6.07
C SER A 311 -19.28 29.86 5.11
N GLN A 312 -20.42 30.56 5.14
CA GLN A 312 -21.38 30.50 4.04
C GLN A 312 -20.78 31.00 2.71
N LEU A 313 -19.54 31.52 2.70
CA LEU A 313 -18.77 31.83 1.49
C LEU A 313 -17.90 30.68 0.95
N HIS A 314 -17.77 29.55 1.66
CA HIS A 314 -16.75 28.53 1.35
C HIS A 314 -17.27 27.12 1.02
N LEU A 315 -18.59 26.95 0.86
CA LEU A 315 -19.19 25.70 0.37
C LEU A 315 -19.11 25.53 -1.16
N SER A 316 -18.49 26.45 -1.88
CA SER A 316 -18.14 26.23 -3.29
C SER A 316 -16.93 25.28 -3.36
N LEU A 317 -17.10 24.15 -4.06
CA LEU A 317 -16.08 23.16 -4.40
C LEU A 317 -14.94 23.73 -5.27
N ASP A 318 -14.27 24.80 -4.85
CA ASP A 318 -12.97 25.15 -5.41
C ASP A 318 -11.93 24.26 -4.73
N ASN A 319 -11.44 23.27 -5.48
CA ASN A 319 -10.45 22.23 -5.12
C ASN A 319 -9.11 22.75 -4.55
N ASP A 320 -8.97 24.05 -4.31
CA ASP A 320 -7.72 24.69 -3.86
C ASP A 320 -7.82 25.33 -2.46
N GLN A 321 -8.98 25.25 -1.79
CA GLN A 321 -9.15 25.78 -0.43
C GLN A 321 -8.80 24.73 0.64
N ILE A 322 -8.02 25.15 1.62
CA ILE A 322 -7.47 24.30 2.66
C ILE A 322 -8.35 24.41 3.90
N PRO A 323 -8.82 23.30 4.49
CA PRO A 323 -9.63 23.33 5.70
C PRO A 323 -8.97 24.17 6.81
N PRO A 324 -9.74 25.05 7.50
CA PRO A 324 -9.20 25.89 8.57
C PRO A 324 -8.40 25.12 9.65
N PRO A 325 -8.80 23.91 10.11
CA PRO A 325 -8.00 23.15 11.07
C PRO A 325 -6.60 22.80 10.54
N LEU A 326 -6.48 22.45 9.26
CA LEU A 326 -5.18 22.16 8.64
C LEU A 326 -4.32 23.42 8.50
N GLU A 327 -4.94 24.57 8.27
CA GLU A 327 -4.23 25.84 8.21
C GLU A 327 -3.67 26.24 9.58
N CYS A 328 -4.48 26.17 10.65
CA CYS A 328 -4.03 26.42 12.02
C CYS A 328 -2.91 25.45 12.41
N PHE A 329 -3.04 24.16 12.07
CA PHE A 329 -2.02 23.17 12.36
C PHE A 329 -0.69 23.50 11.65
N ARG A 330 -0.77 23.98 10.39
CA ARG A 330 0.41 24.43 9.66
C ARG A 330 1.06 25.65 10.29
N ARG A 331 0.28 26.68 10.68
CA ARG A 331 0.83 27.89 11.35
C ARG A 331 1.61 27.49 12.60
N TYR A 332 1.01 26.65 13.44
CA TYR A 332 1.66 26.09 14.61
C TYR A 332 2.98 25.36 14.29
N LEU A 333 3.01 24.54 13.23
CA LEU A 333 4.23 23.83 12.83
C LEU A 333 5.33 24.77 12.33
N VAL A 334 4.99 25.87 11.66
CA VAL A 334 5.95 26.89 11.20
C VAL A 334 6.51 27.66 12.39
N ASP A 335 5.66 28.08 13.32
CA ASP A 335 6.07 28.80 14.53
C ASP A 335 6.96 27.92 15.41
N SER A 336 6.57 26.65 15.61
CA SER A 336 7.35 25.63 16.32
C SER A 336 8.68 25.27 15.66
N LYS A 337 8.88 25.53 14.36
CA LYS A 337 10.17 25.33 13.67
C LYS A 337 11.14 26.50 13.94
N THR A 338 10.62 27.68 14.25
CA THR A 338 11.41 28.91 14.46
C THR A 338 11.99 29.00 15.87
N GLU A 339 11.33 28.38 16.86
CA GLU A 339 11.73 28.41 18.28
C GLU A 339 12.63 27.24 18.74
N ARG A 340 12.92 26.28 17.84
CA ARG A 340 13.66 25.05 18.18
C ARG A 340 15.18 25.24 18.31
N ASN A 341 15.60 25.73 19.48
CA ASN A 341 16.97 25.62 19.99
C ASN A 341 17.09 24.81 21.31
N VAL A 342 16.05 24.09 21.77
CA VAL A 342 16.12 23.31 23.03
C VAL A 342 15.49 21.91 22.88
N GLU A 343 16.15 20.94 23.50
CA GLU A 343 16.11 19.48 23.27
C GLU A 343 14.91 18.73 23.90
N GLU A 344 13.65 19.09 23.62
CA GLU A 344 12.48 18.27 24.01
C GLU A 344 11.68 17.81 22.78
N LYS A 345 11.97 16.59 22.30
CA LYS A 345 11.71 16.22 20.89
C LYS A 345 10.36 15.59 20.53
N ASN A 346 9.50 15.12 21.44
CA ASN A 346 8.35 14.28 21.02
C ASN A 346 6.97 14.60 21.64
N SER A 347 6.86 15.35 22.74
CA SER A 347 5.57 15.65 23.39
C SER A 347 4.69 16.71 22.69
N PRO A 348 5.21 17.83 22.14
CA PRO A 348 4.33 18.89 21.63
C PRO A 348 3.70 18.53 20.27
N LEU A 349 4.42 17.80 19.42
CA LEU A 349 3.93 17.43 18.09
C LEU A 349 2.78 16.43 18.14
N SER A 350 2.86 15.42 19.03
CA SER A 350 1.78 14.43 19.19
C SER A 350 0.50 15.05 19.75
N ILE A 351 0.65 16.02 20.65
CA ILE A 351 -0.46 16.83 21.17
C ILE A 351 -1.12 17.64 20.04
N ALA A 352 -0.33 18.33 19.22
CA ALA A 352 -0.83 19.12 18.10
C ALA A 352 -1.53 18.25 17.04
N VAL A 353 -0.97 17.07 16.72
CA VAL A 353 -1.60 16.09 15.80
C VAL A 353 -2.95 15.63 16.32
N ASN A 354 -3.03 15.20 17.59
CA ASN A 354 -4.29 14.76 18.20
C ASN A 354 -5.34 15.89 18.26
N SER A 355 -4.88 17.12 18.48
CA SER A 355 -5.76 18.29 18.55
C SER A 355 -6.32 18.64 17.17
N CYS A 356 -5.45 18.66 16.14
CA CYS A 356 -5.86 18.87 14.76
C CYS A 356 -6.78 17.76 14.25
N LEU A 357 -6.50 16.48 14.55
CA LEU A 357 -7.40 15.37 14.19
C LEU A 357 -8.81 15.57 14.77
N ARG A 358 -8.90 16.01 16.02
CA ARG A 358 -10.20 16.26 16.66
C ARG A 358 -10.93 17.45 16.03
N ASP A 359 -10.24 18.54 15.78
CA ASP A 359 -10.79 19.69 15.06
C ASP A 359 -11.26 19.30 13.65
N MET A 360 -10.52 18.40 12.97
CA MET A 360 -10.91 17.84 11.68
C MET A 360 -12.19 17.00 11.76
N TYR A 361 -12.41 16.22 12.82
CA TYR A 361 -13.68 15.51 13.02
C TYR A 361 -14.85 16.46 13.28
N HIS A 362 -14.65 17.54 14.04
CA HIS A 362 -15.67 18.57 14.21
C HIS A 362 -15.96 19.27 12.88
N TYR A 363 -14.93 19.61 12.12
CA TYR A 363 -15.07 20.19 10.78
C TYR A 363 -15.81 19.25 9.82
N ALA A 364 -15.49 17.96 9.79
CA ALA A 364 -16.16 16.96 8.96
C ALA A 364 -17.65 16.83 9.29
N ARG A 365 -17.99 16.87 10.59
CA ARG A 365 -19.38 16.82 11.05
C ARG A 365 -20.19 18.05 10.60
N ILE A 366 -19.59 19.25 10.65
CA ILE A 366 -20.24 20.51 10.25
C ILE A 366 -20.32 20.65 8.73
N SER A 367 -19.23 20.35 8.03
CA SER A 367 -19.11 20.51 6.57
C SER A 367 -19.73 19.37 5.76
N GLY A 368 -20.02 18.22 6.39
CA GLY A 368 -20.42 16.99 5.71
C GLY A 368 -19.32 16.33 4.88
N SER A 369 -18.08 16.84 4.92
CA SER A 369 -16.95 16.34 4.12
C SER A 369 -16.18 15.24 4.85
N HIS A 370 -15.68 14.24 4.12
CA HIS A 370 -14.90 13.16 4.73
C HIS A 370 -13.49 13.62 5.12
N VAL A 371 -13.03 13.30 6.33
CA VAL A 371 -11.72 13.75 6.86
C VAL A 371 -10.56 13.33 5.95
N LEU A 372 -10.52 12.07 5.51
CA LEU A 372 -9.44 11.59 4.64
C LEU A 372 -9.45 12.27 3.27
N GLU A 373 -10.63 12.60 2.75
CA GLU A 373 -10.76 13.31 1.47
C GLU A 373 -10.22 14.73 1.62
N CYS A 374 -10.60 15.43 2.69
CA CYS A 374 -10.10 16.77 2.99
C CYS A 374 -8.57 16.81 3.11
N VAL A 375 -7.98 15.87 3.86
CA VAL A 375 -6.53 15.76 4.05
C VAL A 375 -5.84 15.44 2.72
N MET A 376 -6.38 14.51 1.94
CA MET A 376 -5.81 14.11 0.65
C MET A 376 -5.88 15.24 -0.38
N CYS A 377 -7.03 15.92 -0.52
CA CYS A 377 -7.20 17.07 -1.40
C CYS A 377 -6.27 18.23 -1.01
N ALA A 378 -6.14 18.53 0.28
CA ALA A 378 -5.19 19.54 0.76
C ALA A 378 -3.75 19.15 0.41
N ALA A 379 -3.35 17.91 0.69
CA ALA A 379 -2.01 17.42 0.36
C ALA A 379 -1.73 17.48 -1.15
N LEU A 380 -2.68 17.08 -2.01
CA LEU A 380 -2.54 17.15 -3.46
C LEU A 380 -2.51 18.59 -3.99
N SER A 381 -3.29 19.52 -3.41
CA SER A 381 -3.22 20.95 -3.75
C SER A 381 -1.85 21.54 -3.40
N TYR A 382 -1.27 21.15 -2.26
CA TYR A 382 0.11 21.51 -1.92
C TYR A 382 1.13 20.94 -2.90
N VAL A 383 0.99 19.68 -3.31
CA VAL A 383 1.87 19.07 -4.34
C VAL A 383 1.77 19.81 -5.67
N LYS A 384 0.55 20.15 -6.13
CA LYS A 384 0.31 20.94 -7.35
C LYS A 384 0.99 22.31 -7.29
N LYS A 385 1.07 22.91 -6.09
CA LYS A 385 1.76 24.19 -5.80
C LYS A 385 3.27 24.04 -5.51
N GLU A 386 3.85 22.85 -5.67
CA GLU A 386 5.25 22.50 -5.34
C GLU A 386 5.66 22.69 -3.86
N MET A 387 4.67 22.86 -2.98
CA MET A 387 4.83 22.99 -1.52
C MET A 387 4.89 21.60 -0.88
N LEU A 388 5.96 20.85 -1.18
CA LEU A 388 6.08 19.43 -0.83
C LEU A 388 6.27 19.19 0.68
N GLN A 389 6.81 20.16 1.41
CA GLN A 389 6.99 20.02 2.86
C GLN A 389 5.64 20.16 3.58
N GLU A 390 4.80 21.08 3.12
CA GLU A 390 3.45 21.34 3.61
C GLU A 390 2.54 20.14 3.35
N ALA A 391 2.67 19.49 2.19
CA ALA A 391 2.00 18.22 1.91
C ALA A 391 2.42 17.13 2.90
N ASN A 392 3.72 16.99 3.19
CA ASN A 392 4.22 16.03 4.16
C ASN A 392 3.76 16.34 5.59
N ASP A 393 3.73 17.61 5.97
CA ASP A 393 3.30 18.08 7.29
C ASP A 393 1.80 17.75 7.51
N VAL A 394 0.92 17.98 6.53
CA VAL A 394 -0.50 17.58 6.61
C VAL A 394 -0.67 16.05 6.69
N LEU A 395 0.16 15.29 5.97
CA LEU A 395 0.14 13.82 5.99
C LEU A 395 0.68 13.21 7.29
N THR A 396 1.20 14.01 8.22
CA THR A 396 1.51 13.51 9.58
C THR A 396 0.27 13.07 10.34
N LEU A 397 -0.90 13.64 10.02
CA LEU A 397 -2.19 13.25 10.61
C LEU A 397 -2.60 11.82 10.23
N PHE A 398 -2.29 11.41 8.98
CA PHE A 398 -2.62 10.10 8.44
C PHE A 398 -1.46 9.54 7.59
N PRO A 399 -0.42 8.96 8.22
CA PRO A 399 0.79 8.54 7.51
C PRO A 399 0.55 7.48 6.41
N ARG A 400 -0.49 6.65 6.55
CA ARG A 400 -0.86 5.62 5.57
C ARG A 400 -1.35 6.18 4.23
N LEU A 401 -1.69 7.46 4.16
CA LEU A 401 -2.05 8.13 2.90
C LEU A 401 -0.82 8.54 2.07
N ARG A 402 0.39 8.53 2.64
CA ARG A 402 1.61 8.99 1.95
C ARG A 402 1.90 8.26 0.63
N PRO A 403 1.81 6.93 0.51
CA PRO A 403 2.05 6.25 -0.77
C PRO A 403 1.03 6.65 -1.83
N LEU A 404 -0.24 6.82 -1.42
CA LEU A 404 -1.31 7.24 -2.32
C LEU A 404 -1.05 8.67 -2.83
N VAL A 405 -0.75 9.62 -1.95
CA VAL A 405 -0.43 11.00 -2.35
C VAL A 405 0.87 11.08 -3.16
N ALA A 406 1.88 10.25 -2.86
CA ALA A 406 3.09 10.18 -3.67
C ALA A 406 2.80 9.74 -5.11
N SER A 407 1.99 8.69 -5.27
CA SER A 407 1.59 8.18 -6.60
C SER A 407 0.69 9.15 -7.38
N MET A 408 -0.34 9.72 -6.75
CA MET A 408 -1.25 10.67 -7.40
C MET A 408 -0.59 12.03 -7.66
N GLY A 409 0.24 12.49 -6.72
CA GLY A 409 0.99 13.74 -6.82
C GLY A 409 2.06 13.71 -7.92
N TRP A 410 2.52 12.52 -8.32
CA TRP A 410 3.47 12.35 -9.43
C TRP A 410 2.95 12.93 -10.75
N ASP A 411 1.67 12.72 -11.04
CA ASP A 411 1.01 13.17 -12.28
C ASP A 411 0.72 14.67 -12.24
N LEU A 412 0.62 15.27 -11.05
CA LEU A 412 0.44 16.71 -10.86
C LEU A 412 1.72 17.53 -11.09
N LEU A 413 2.87 16.87 -11.31
CA LEU A 413 4.18 17.48 -11.54
C LEU A 413 4.74 17.18 -12.95
N PRO A 414 4.00 17.47 -14.04
CA PRO A 414 4.47 17.17 -15.40
C PRO A 414 5.74 17.96 -15.72
N GLY A 415 6.76 17.28 -16.26
CA GLY A 415 8.02 17.91 -16.65
C GLY A 415 8.97 18.29 -15.50
N LYS A 416 8.54 18.22 -14.24
CA LYS A 416 9.30 18.71 -13.08
C LYS A 416 9.99 17.56 -12.35
N THR A 417 11.09 17.05 -12.91
CA THR A 417 11.79 15.86 -12.38
C THR A 417 12.42 16.10 -11.00
N ALA A 418 12.94 17.29 -10.72
CA ALA A 418 13.44 17.66 -9.39
C ALA A 418 12.34 17.64 -8.32
N ALA A 419 11.15 18.19 -8.64
CA ALA A 419 10.00 18.16 -7.73
C ALA A 419 9.48 16.73 -7.52
N ARG A 420 9.36 15.91 -8.58
CA ARG A 420 9.01 14.48 -8.49
C ARG A 420 9.98 13.72 -7.60
N ARG A 421 11.28 13.98 -7.72
CA ARG A 421 12.31 13.36 -6.89
C ARG A 421 12.19 13.77 -5.43
N LYS A 422 12.01 15.06 -5.15
CA LYS A 422 11.76 15.57 -3.79
C LYS A 422 10.47 14.99 -3.19
N LEU A 423 9.39 14.84 -3.98
CA LEU A 423 8.13 14.21 -3.57
C LEU A 423 8.36 12.76 -3.12
N MET A 424 9.02 11.95 -3.96
CA MET A 424 9.30 10.55 -3.63
C MET A 424 10.22 10.42 -2.41
N ARG A 425 11.22 11.30 -2.25
CA ARG A 425 12.11 11.28 -1.07
C ARG A 425 11.38 11.60 0.24
N LEU A 426 10.47 12.58 0.21
CA LEU A 426 9.72 13.00 1.40
C LEU A 426 8.64 11.98 1.79
N LEU A 427 7.89 11.47 0.81
CA LEU A 427 6.72 10.64 1.08
C LEU A 427 6.99 9.12 1.04
N TRP A 428 8.06 8.65 0.38
CA TRP A 428 8.25 7.22 0.11
C TRP A 428 9.62 6.60 0.49
N SER A 429 10.67 7.34 0.90
CA SER A 429 11.97 6.71 1.24
C SER A 429 12.51 6.87 2.67
N SER A 430 12.15 7.93 3.40
CA SER A 430 12.80 8.27 4.69
C SER A 430 12.04 7.83 5.95
N ASN A 431 10.70 7.76 5.89
CA ASN A 431 9.84 7.46 7.05
C ASN A 431 8.78 6.36 6.79
N SER A 432 8.57 5.98 5.53
CA SER A 432 7.55 5.00 5.12
C SER A 432 7.86 3.58 5.64
N GLN A 433 9.14 3.21 5.73
CA GLN A 433 9.58 1.91 6.24
C GLN A 433 9.60 1.84 7.77
N ALA A 434 9.90 2.95 8.47
CA ALA A 434 9.90 3.02 9.93
C ALA A 434 8.47 2.97 10.51
N ILE A 435 7.53 3.71 9.91
CA ILE A 435 6.11 3.71 10.31
C ILE A 435 5.46 2.34 10.07
N ARG A 436 5.89 1.61 9.02
CA ARG A 436 5.52 0.21 8.80
C ARG A 436 5.89 -0.68 9.98
N LEU A 437 7.10 -0.55 10.52
CA LEU A 437 7.62 -1.39 11.60
C LEU A 437 6.98 -1.08 12.96
N GLU A 438 6.59 0.16 13.21
CA GLU A 438 5.93 0.55 14.46
C GLU A 438 4.45 0.10 14.49
N GLU A 439 3.69 0.26 13.40
CA GLU A 439 2.24 -0.03 13.37
C GLU A 439 1.88 -1.47 12.94
N SER A 440 2.74 -2.20 12.21
CA SER A 440 2.48 -3.61 11.83
C SER A 440 2.43 -4.57 13.02
N THR A 441 2.87 -4.12 14.20
CA THR A 441 2.80 -4.89 15.44
C THR A 441 1.40 -4.91 16.07
N LEU A 442 0.53 -3.95 15.72
CA LEU A 442 -0.77 -3.73 16.37
C LEU A 442 -1.95 -4.46 15.70
N TYR A 443 -1.86 -4.74 14.40
CA TYR A 443 -2.88 -5.50 13.65
C TYR A 443 -2.23 -6.72 13.02
N GLY A 444 -2.38 -7.86 13.69
CA GLY A 444 -1.84 -9.13 13.23
C GLY A 444 -2.37 -9.52 11.86
N ASN A 445 -1.47 -9.51 10.88
CA ASN A 445 -1.19 -10.62 9.97
C ASN A 445 -0.04 -10.20 9.05
N ASN A 446 1.10 -10.89 9.17
CA ASN A 446 2.23 -10.81 8.23
C ASN A 446 1.85 -11.50 6.92
N THR A 447 0.84 -11.00 6.20
CA THR A 447 0.78 -11.28 4.76
C THR A 447 1.77 -10.35 4.11
N ASP A 448 2.92 -10.90 3.72
CA ASP A 448 4.02 -10.26 2.96
C ASP A 448 3.60 -9.63 1.60
N GLU A 449 2.30 -9.48 1.34
CA GLU A 449 1.76 -8.88 0.13
C GLU A 449 1.87 -7.36 0.20
N LYS A 450 2.95 -6.86 -0.38
CA LYS A 450 3.18 -5.43 -0.64
C LYS A 450 2.00 -4.84 -1.42
N SER A 451 1.46 -3.71 -0.97
CA SER A 451 0.33 -3.04 -1.63
C SER A 451 0.69 -2.64 -3.07
N CYS A 452 -0.27 -2.70 -3.99
CA CYS A 452 -0.09 -2.28 -5.37
C CYS A 452 0.39 -0.82 -5.49
N VAL A 453 -0.08 0.06 -4.60
CA VAL A 453 0.32 1.48 -4.55
C VAL A 453 1.77 1.65 -4.09
N GLU A 454 2.19 0.85 -3.13
CA GLU A 454 3.57 0.84 -2.64
C GLU A 454 4.54 0.32 -3.72
N ASN A 455 4.16 -0.76 -4.41
CA ASN A 455 4.93 -1.26 -5.54
C ASN A 455 4.99 -0.24 -6.70
N LEU A 456 3.91 0.51 -6.94
CA LEU A 456 3.92 1.61 -7.90
C LEU A 456 4.92 2.70 -7.47
N CYS A 457 4.95 3.08 -6.20
CA CYS A 457 5.91 4.06 -5.69
C CYS A 457 7.36 3.59 -5.88
N ASP A 458 7.68 2.32 -5.61
CA ASP A 458 9.01 1.77 -5.90
C ASP A 458 9.32 1.76 -7.40
N THR A 459 8.33 1.50 -8.24
CA THR A 459 8.46 1.56 -9.70
C THR A 459 8.75 2.98 -10.17
N LEU A 460 8.10 3.99 -9.58
CA LEU A 460 8.35 5.40 -9.89
C LEU A 460 9.74 5.84 -9.43
N CYS A 461 10.19 5.44 -8.24
CA CYS A 461 11.56 5.64 -7.79
C CYS A 461 12.57 5.01 -8.76
N TYR A 462 12.34 3.75 -9.14
CA TYR A 462 13.17 3.03 -10.11
C TYR A 462 13.24 3.75 -11.47
N ARG A 463 12.12 4.26 -11.98
CA ARG A 463 12.07 5.03 -13.23
C ARG A 463 12.84 6.35 -13.12
N LEU A 464 12.74 7.07 -12.00
CA LEU A 464 13.57 8.26 -11.74
C LEU A 464 15.07 7.91 -11.76
N HIS A 465 15.43 6.78 -11.14
CA HIS A 465 16.81 6.32 -11.12
C HIS A 465 17.34 6.07 -12.54
N LEU A 466 16.59 5.34 -13.36
CA LEU A 466 17.01 5.06 -14.74
C LEU A 466 17.10 6.33 -15.59
N ALA A 467 16.15 7.25 -15.43
CA ALA A 467 16.16 8.56 -16.09
C ALA A 467 17.40 9.38 -15.69
N SER A 468 17.70 9.46 -14.39
CA SER A 468 18.88 10.18 -13.90
C SER A 468 20.19 9.57 -14.40
N PHE A 469 20.30 8.24 -14.45
CA PHE A 469 21.43 7.54 -15.02
C PHE A 469 21.64 7.91 -16.49
N ALA A 470 20.58 7.82 -17.30
CA ALA A 470 20.64 8.11 -18.72
C ALA A 470 21.04 9.57 -18.99
N ALA A 471 20.50 10.52 -18.24
CA ALA A 471 20.87 11.93 -18.31
C ALA A 471 22.33 12.17 -17.91
N TYR A 472 22.81 11.49 -16.86
CA TYR A 472 24.18 11.63 -16.38
C TYR A 472 25.21 11.11 -17.41
N ILE A 473 24.96 9.93 -17.99
CA ILE A 473 25.84 9.38 -19.04
C ILE A 473 25.77 10.22 -20.33
N SER A 474 24.59 10.69 -20.72
CA SER A 474 24.42 11.55 -21.90
C SER A 474 25.15 12.89 -21.76
N SER A 475 25.33 13.37 -20.52
CA SER A 475 26.13 14.56 -20.22
C SER A 475 27.65 14.33 -20.21
N GLY A 476 28.12 13.10 -20.46
CA GLY A 476 29.53 12.73 -20.49
C GLY A 476 30.16 12.53 -19.10
N LYS A 477 29.38 12.48 -18.03
CA LYS A 477 29.87 12.28 -16.66
C LYS A 477 29.86 10.78 -16.28
N SER A 478 30.80 10.36 -15.41
CA SER A 478 30.90 8.96 -14.96
C SER A 478 29.94 8.62 -13.82
N TRP A 479 29.00 7.71 -14.04
CA TRP A 479 28.05 7.29 -13.00
C TRP A 479 28.76 6.51 -11.88
N THR A 480 28.45 6.84 -10.62
CA THR A 480 28.93 6.05 -9.46
C THR A 480 27.76 5.45 -8.69
N PRO A 481 27.86 4.21 -8.19
CA PRO A 481 26.79 3.57 -7.39
C PRO A 481 26.41 4.36 -6.12
N LYS A 482 27.29 5.26 -5.63
CA LYS A 482 26.99 6.16 -4.50
C LYS A 482 25.95 7.22 -4.85
N ALA A 483 25.83 7.62 -6.13
CA ALA A 483 24.75 8.47 -6.60
C ALA A 483 23.38 7.77 -6.53
N SER A 484 23.36 6.43 -6.65
CA SER A 484 22.16 5.60 -6.46
C SER A 484 21.70 5.53 -4.99
N PHE A 485 22.65 5.55 -4.04
CA PHE A 485 22.38 5.48 -2.60
C PHE A 485 21.79 6.78 -2.03
N LEU A 486 22.07 7.93 -2.65
CA LEU A 486 21.56 9.25 -2.23
C LEU A 486 20.04 9.44 -2.42
N MET A 487 19.34 8.48 -3.04
CA MET A 487 17.88 8.48 -3.12
C MET A 487 17.21 7.55 -2.09
N HIS A 488 17.99 6.64 -1.48
CA HIS A 488 17.52 5.67 -0.48
C HIS A 488 17.97 6.02 0.96
N GLY A 489 18.85 7.01 1.15
CA GLY A 489 19.41 7.37 2.45
C GLY A 489 19.27 8.86 2.79
N ASN A 490 19.07 9.14 4.09
CA ASN A 490 18.96 10.46 4.72
C ASN A 490 20.27 11.29 4.63
N VAL A 491 20.68 11.70 3.43
CA VAL A 491 21.77 12.67 3.28
C VAL A 491 21.21 13.95 2.68
N SER A 492 21.14 14.97 3.53
CA SER A 492 20.81 16.37 3.24
C SER A 492 21.80 16.98 2.25
N SER A 493 21.65 16.64 0.97
CA SER A 493 22.36 17.26 -0.13
C SER A 493 21.36 17.93 -1.05
N GLU A 494 20.85 19.10 -0.64
CA GLU A 494 20.04 19.98 -1.48
C GLU A 494 20.78 20.45 -2.75
N ASN A 495 22.10 20.26 -2.83
CA ASN A 495 22.95 20.84 -3.87
C ASN A 495 23.29 19.97 -5.09
N ASN A 496 22.89 18.68 -5.13
CA ASN A 496 23.29 17.78 -6.23
C ASN A 496 22.18 17.52 -7.28
N ASP A 497 20.96 18.01 -7.06
CA ASP A 497 19.85 17.86 -8.02
C ASP A 497 19.93 18.84 -9.21
N ALA A 498 20.78 19.87 -9.11
CA ALA A 498 20.93 20.93 -10.11
C ALA A 498 21.80 20.53 -11.32
N GLU A 499 22.42 19.35 -11.31
CA GLU A 499 23.42 18.95 -12.31
C GLU A 499 22.92 18.01 -13.42
N VAL A 500 21.63 17.62 -13.38
CA VAL A 500 21.07 16.65 -14.32
C VAL A 500 20.19 17.35 -15.34
N ASP A 501 20.36 17.03 -16.63
CA ASP A 501 19.57 17.59 -17.72
C ASP A 501 18.09 17.14 -17.61
N PRO A 502 17.16 18.06 -17.28
CA PRO A 502 15.75 17.72 -17.11
C PRO A 502 15.07 17.26 -18.41
N PHE A 503 15.60 17.64 -19.58
CA PHE A 503 15.03 17.22 -20.85
C PHE A 503 15.24 15.72 -21.08
N VAL A 504 16.46 15.22 -20.89
CA VAL A 504 16.79 13.80 -21.04
C VAL A 504 16.04 12.96 -20.01
N GLU A 505 15.96 13.41 -18.76
CA GLU A 505 15.20 12.69 -17.74
C GLU A 505 13.72 12.54 -18.09
N ASN A 506 13.05 13.64 -18.50
CA ASN A 506 11.64 13.57 -18.88
C ASN A 506 11.40 12.71 -20.12
N LEU A 507 12.28 12.77 -21.13
CA LEU A 507 12.21 11.90 -22.30
C LEU A 507 12.30 10.43 -21.90
N VAL A 508 13.23 10.07 -21.03
CA VAL A 508 13.40 8.70 -20.55
C VAL A 508 12.17 8.26 -19.74
N LEU A 509 11.64 9.11 -18.86
CA LEU A 509 10.41 8.81 -18.10
C LEU A 509 9.19 8.59 -19.01
N GLU A 510 9.04 9.39 -20.06
CA GLU A 510 7.98 9.23 -21.06
C GLU A 510 8.13 7.89 -21.78
N ARG A 511 9.34 7.53 -22.23
CA ARG A 511 9.59 6.24 -22.88
C ARG A 511 9.36 5.05 -21.94
N LEU A 512 9.71 5.17 -20.66
CA LEU A 512 9.49 4.13 -19.64
C LEU A 512 8.01 3.93 -19.29
N SER A 513 7.13 4.87 -19.65
CA SER A 513 5.68 4.68 -19.51
C SER A 513 5.13 3.70 -20.56
N ALA A 514 5.77 3.60 -21.73
CA ALA A 514 5.30 2.82 -22.87
C ALA A 514 6.16 1.59 -23.21
N GLN A 515 7.42 1.55 -22.76
CA GLN A 515 8.40 0.54 -23.16
C GLN A 515 9.11 -0.10 -21.95
N SER A 516 9.75 -1.25 -22.18
CA SER A 516 10.51 -1.93 -21.11
C SER A 516 11.78 -1.15 -20.74
N PRO A 517 12.21 -1.19 -19.46
CA PRO A 517 13.45 -0.54 -19.02
C PRO A 517 14.67 -0.93 -19.85
N LEU A 518 14.76 -2.20 -20.23
CA LEU A 518 15.81 -2.75 -21.08
C LEU A 518 15.88 -2.04 -22.43
N ARG A 519 14.75 -1.86 -23.11
CA ARG A 519 14.68 -1.19 -24.42
C ARG A 519 15.07 0.28 -24.31
N VAL A 520 14.49 0.99 -23.34
CA VAL A 520 14.75 2.43 -23.15
C VAL A 520 16.23 2.68 -22.82
N LEU A 521 16.82 1.86 -21.95
CA LEU A 521 18.23 1.98 -21.58
C LEU A 521 19.15 1.91 -22.81
N PHE A 522 18.92 0.94 -23.69
CA PHE A 522 19.76 0.74 -24.86
C PHE A 522 19.44 1.64 -26.05
N ASP A 523 18.22 2.15 -26.15
CA ASP A 523 17.83 3.16 -27.16
C ASP A 523 18.45 4.53 -26.82
N VAL A 524 18.51 4.89 -25.53
CA VAL A 524 19.03 6.19 -25.07
C VAL A 524 20.53 6.16 -24.83
N VAL A 525 21.07 5.04 -24.33
CA VAL A 525 22.49 4.86 -24.05
C VAL A 525 22.99 3.60 -24.77
N PRO A 526 23.36 3.69 -26.07
CA PRO A 526 23.75 2.51 -26.85
C PRO A 526 25.05 1.85 -26.37
N GLY A 527 25.94 2.59 -25.69
CA GLY A 527 27.24 2.11 -25.18
C GLY A 527 27.32 1.83 -23.68
N VAL A 528 26.20 1.49 -23.02
CA VAL A 528 26.22 1.13 -21.58
C VAL A 528 27.16 -0.06 -21.35
N LYS A 529 27.91 -0.03 -20.25
CA LYS A 529 28.74 -1.17 -19.84
C LYS A 529 27.88 -2.25 -19.18
N PHE A 530 28.20 -3.52 -19.42
CA PHE A 530 27.46 -4.65 -18.85
C PHE A 530 27.23 -4.56 -17.33
N LYS A 531 28.28 -4.22 -16.56
CA LYS A 531 28.20 -4.08 -15.09
C LYS A 531 27.18 -3.02 -14.66
N GLU A 532 27.10 -1.91 -15.38
CA GLU A 532 26.15 -0.83 -15.11
C GLU A 532 24.74 -1.27 -15.50
N ALA A 533 24.55 -1.85 -16.69
CA ALA A 533 23.26 -2.35 -17.16
C ALA A 533 22.65 -3.40 -16.22
N ILE A 534 23.45 -4.38 -15.77
CA ILE A 534 23.00 -5.38 -14.79
C ILE A 534 22.62 -4.70 -13.49
N SER A 535 23.46 -3.80 -12.95
CA SER A 535 23.14 -3.13 -11.69
C SER A 535 21.79 -2.40 -11.75
N LEU A 536 21.50 -1.74 -12.87
CA LEU A 536 20.25 -1.02 -13.10
C LEU A 536 19.06 -1.96 -13.20
N ILE A 537 19.15 -3.04 -13.95
CA ILE A 537 18.01 -3.96 -14.13
C ILE A 537 17.78 -4.82 -12.87
N SER A 538 18.85 -5.15 -12.14
CA SER A 538 18.73 -5.82 -10.84
C SER A 538 18.00 -4.95 -9.80
N MET A 539 18.08 -3.62 -9.89
CA MET A 539 17.38 -2.66 -9.01
C MET A 539 15.88 -2.53 -9.28
N GLN A 540 15.34 -3.15 -10.34
CA GLN A 540 13.90 -3.09 -10.60
C GLN A 540 13.11 -3.64 -9.37
N PRO A 541 11.94 -3.10 -9.03
CA PRO A 541 11.09 -3.70 -7.99
C PRO A 541 10.46 -5.01 -8.49
N ILE A 542 10.28 -5.99 -7.59
CA ILE A 542 9.58 -7.25 -7.87
C ILE A 542 8.26 -7.22 -7.09
N ALA A 543 7.13 -7.20 -7.79
CA ALA A 543 5.81 -7.28 -7.17
C ALA A 543 5.26 -8.70 -7.12
N SER A 544 5.72 -9.55 -8.05
CA SER A 544 5.17 -10.90 -8.23
C SER A 544 6.21 -11.87 -8.76
N THR A 545 5.91 -13.16 -8.66
CA THR A 545 6.71 -14.24 -9.28
C THR A 545 6.84 -14.05 -10.79
N ALA A 546 5.79 -13.60 -11.48
CA ALA A 546 5.82 -13.33 -12.92
C ALA A 546 6.79 -12.21 -13.29
N GLU A 547 6.87 -11.13 -12.49
CA GLU A 547 7.83 -10.05 -12.70
C GLU A 547 9.26 -10.47 -12.40
N ALA A 548 9.47 -11.35 -11.41
CA ALA A 548 10.77 -11.95 -11.15
C ALA A 548 11.25 -12.76 -12.37
N TRP A 549 10.37 -13.55 -12.99
CA TRP A 549 10.67 -14.28 -14.22
C TRP A 549 10.99 -13.36 -15.39
N LYS A 550 10.25 -12.25 -15.56
CA LYS A 550 10.56 -11.23 -16.58
C LYS A 550 11.96 -10.64 -16.38
N ARG A 551 12.36 -10.34 -15.15
CA ARG A 551 13.72 -9.86 -14.87
C ARG A 551 14.79 -10.88 -15.23
N ILE A 552 14.58 -12.16 -14.90
CA ILE A 552 15.51 -13.23 -15.29
C ILE A 552 15.65 -13.25 -16.82
N GLN A 553 14.53 -13.14 -17.54
CA GLN A 553 14.55 -13.03 -19.00
C GLN A 553 15.29 -11.78 -19.50
N ASP A 554 15.09 -10.61 -18.91
CA ASP A 554 15.80 -9.38 -19.28
C ASP A 554 17.32 -9.51 -19.04
N ILE A 555 17.72 -10.17 -17.94
CA ILE A 555 19.12 -10.47 -17.64
C ILE A 555 19.72 -11.41 -18.69
N GLU A 556 19.01 -12.48 -19.06
CA GLU A 556 19.47 -13.38 -20.13
C GLU A 556 19.59 -12.66 -21.48
N LEU A 557 18.62 -11.80 -21.83
CA LEU A 557 18.69 -10.99 -23.06
C LEU A 557 19.91 -10.06 -23.06
N MET A 558 20.30 -9.50 -21.90
CA MET A 558 21.55 -8.76 -21.79
C MET A 558 22.75 -9.65 -22.06
N HIS A 559 22.85 -10.82 -21.43
CA HIS A 559 23.93 -11.76 -21.69
C HIS A 559 24.02 -12.13 -23.18
N MET A 560 22.88 -12.34 -23.85
CA MET A 560 22.84 -12.59 -25.30
C MET A 560 23.40 -11.42 -26.10
N ARG A 561 23.00 -10.17 -25.81
CA ARG A 561 23.52 -8.99 -26.49
C ARG A 561 25.04 -8.84 -26.30
N TYR A 562 25.53 -8.87 -25.06
CA TYR A 562 26.96 -8.69 -24.79
C TYR A 562 27.80 -9.88 -25.26
N ALA A 563 27.23 -11.09 -25.36
CA ALA A 563 27.86 -12.20 -26.07
C ALA A 563 28.04 -11.88 -27.57
N LEU A 564 27.00 -11.35 -28.24
CA LEU A 564 27.12 -10.93 -29.64
C LEU A 564 28.13 -9.79 -29.82
N GLU A 565 28.14 -8.82 -28.92
CA GLU A 565 29.12 -7.73 -28.92
C GLU A 565 30.55 -8.28 -28.72
N ALA A 566 30.76 -9.18 -27.77
CA ALA A 566 32.05 -9.79 -27.50
C ALA A 566 32.58 -10.61 -28.68
N ILE A 567 31.76 -11.43 -29.35
CA ILE A 567 32.23 -12.18 -30.54
C ILE A 567 32.56 -11.24 -31.71
N VAL A 568 31.75 -10.21 -31.91
CA VAL A 568 31.96 -9.22 -32.97
C VAL A 568 33.26 -8.44 -32.72
N LEU A 569 33.50 -8.00 -31.49
CA LEU A 569 34.75 -7.36 -31.08
C LEU A 569 35.95 -8.31 -31.15
N ALA A 570 35.78 -9.59 -30.77
CA ALA A 570 36.83 -10.60 -30.87
C ALA A 570 37.26 -10.83 -32.32
N LEU A 571 36.30 -10.98 -33.25
CA LEU A 571 36.58 -11.16 -34.67
C LEU A 571 37.19 -9.91 -35.30
N GLY A 572 36.70 -8.71 -34.94
CA GLY A 572 37.25 -7.45 -35.42
C GLY A 572 38.66 -7.18 -34.93
N ALA A 573 38.93 -7.37 -33.63
CA ALA A 573 40.26 -7.23 -33.06
C ALA A 573 41.26 -8.21 -33.71
N MET A 574 40.82 -9.44 -33.99
CA MET A 574 41.66 -10.44 -34.64
C MET A 574 41.99 -10.10 -36.11
N ASP A 575 41.14 -9.35 -36.83
CA ASP A 575 41.44 -8.84 -38.19
C ASP A 575 42.44 -7.66 -38.16
N GLU A 576 42.46 -6.87 -37.08
CA GLU A 576 43.38 -5.73 -36.91
C GLU A 576 44.76 -6.13 -36.36
N VAL A 577 44.82 -7.14 -35.49
CA VAL A 577 46.08 -7.74 -34.97
C VAL A 577 47.02 -8.20 -36.08
N ILE A 578 46.48 -8.61 -37.23
CA ILE A 578 47.26 -9.05 -38.39
C ILE A 578 47.92 -7.86 -39.13
N LYS A 579 47.50 -6.63 -38.84
CA LYS A 579 48.04 -5.40 -39.45
C LYS A 579 49.04 -4.66 -38.56
N ASP A 580 48.93 -4.79 -37.23
CA ASP A 580 49.79 -4.14 -36.24
C ASP A 580 50.53 -5.18 -35.37
N GLU A 581 51.86 -5.28 -35.51
CA GLU A 581 52.76 -6.21 -34.78
C GLU A 581 52.98 -5.82 -33.29
N THR A 582 51.91 -5.58 -32.51
CA THR A 582 52.04 -5.20 -31.08
C THR A 582 51.41 -6.22 -30.13
N ASP A 583 52.17 -6.66 -29.12
CA ASP A 583 51.78 -7.67 -28.13
C ASP A 583 50.47 -7.34 -27.37
N VAL A 584 50.16 -6.04 -27.21
CA VAL A 584 48.94 -5.56 -26.52
C VAL A 584 47.67 -5.97 -27.28
N SER A 585 47.74 -6.07 -28.61
CA SER A 585 46.58 -6.41 -29.46
C SER A 585 46.14 -7.88 -29.28
N HIS A 586 47.07 -8.79 -28.99
CA HIS A 586 46.78 -10.22 -28.78
C HIS A 586 45.99 -10.48 -27.49
N HIS A 587 46.29 -9.75 -26.41
CA HIS A 587 45.58 -9.89 -25.13
C HIS A 587 44.10 -9.49 -25.23
N VAL A 588 43.80 -8.49 -26.05
CA VAL A 588 42.44 -7.97 -26.26
C VAL A 588 41.52 -9.01 -26.92
N VAL A 589 42.03 -9.78 -27.89
CA VAL A 589 41.26 -10.82 -28.58
C VAL A 589 40.82 -11.93 -27.62
N PHE A 590 41.76 -12.46 -26.82
CA PHE A 590 41.45 -13.53 -25.88
C PHE A 590 40.64 -13.05 -24.67
N TYR A 591 40.74 -11.76 -24.33
CA TYR A 591 39.85 -11.12 -23.37
C TYR A 591 38.39 -11.17 -23.88
N TYR A 592 38.12 -10.75 -25.13
CA TYR A 592 36.77 -10.81 -25.68
C TYR A 592 36.22 -12.23 -25.83
N LEU A 593 37.07 -13.22 -26.16
CA LEU A 593 36.65 -14.64 -26.14
C LEU A 593 36.30 -15.12 -24.72
N LYS A 594 37.03 -14.66 -23.71
CA LYS A 594 36.71 -14.97 -22.31
C LYS A 594 35.38 -14.33 -21.92
N ASP A 595 35.15 -13.07 -22.27
CA ASP A 595 33.87 -12.38 -22.03
C ASP A 595 32.72 -13.11 -22.73
N LEU A 596 32.87 -13.49 -24.01
CA LEU A 596 31.91 -14.34 -24.73
C LEU A 596 31.58 -15.63 -23.96
N THR A 597 32.60 -16.32 -23.46
CA THR A 597 32.44 -17.55 -22.69
C THR A 597 31.58 -17.30 -21.44
N THR A 598 31.93 -16.27 -20.66
CA THR A 598 31.18 -15.94 -19.43
C THR A 598 29.73 -15.56 -19.71
N HIS A 599 29.45 -14.85 -20.81
CA HIS A 599 28.09 -14.47 -21.16
C HIS A 599 27.25 -15.66 -21.64
N LEU A 600 27.82 -16.56 -22.44
CA LEU A 600 27.12 -17.76 -22.90
C LEU A 600 26.82 -18.74 -21.75
N GLU A 601 27.77 -18.92 -20.82
CA GLU A 601 27.61 -19.79 -19.65
C GLU A 601 26.50 -19.29 -18.70
N ALA A 602 26.32 -17.98 -18.59
CA ALA A 602 25.31 -17.37 -17.73
C ALA A 602 23.86 -17.50 -18.23
N ILE A 603 23.67 -17.80 -19.53
CA ILE A 603 22.33 -18.07 -20.09
C ILE A 603 21.86 -19.44 -19.60
N LYS A 604 20.75 -19.52 -18.89
CA LYS A 604 20.22 -20.79 -18.36
C LYS A 604 19.22 -21.43 -19.30
N ASN A 605 18.42 -20.62 -20.00
CA ASN A 605 17.45 -21.12 -20.96
C ASN A 605 18.13 -21.81 -22.16
N VAL A 606 17.85 -23.12 -22.33
CA VAL A 606 18.49 -23.98 -23.34
C VAL A 606 18.21 -23.51 -24.78
N PRO A 607 16.96 -23.20 -25.18
CA PRO A 607 16.70 -22.66 -26.52
C PRO A 607 17.46 -21.38 -26.86
N ARG A 608 17.53 -20.42 -25.92
CA ARG A 608 18.28 -19.17 -26.10
C ARG A 608 19.77 -19.44 -26.30
N LYS A 609 20.34 -20.35 -25.52
CA LYS A 609 21.75 -20.76 -25.65
C LYS A 609 22.05 -21.39 -27.01
N ILE A 610 21.20 -22.30 -27.48
CA ILE A 610 21.33 -22.94 -28.80
C ILE A 610 21.19 -21.90 -29.92
N MET A 611 20.25 -20.96 -29.79
CA MET A 611 20.09 -19.87 -30.76
C MET A 611 21.36 -19.01 -30.83
N MET A 612 21.94 -18.65 -29.69
CA MET A 612 23.19 -17.89 -29.64
C MET A 612 24.34 -18.60 -30.33
N VAL A 613 24.54 -19.89 -30.07
CA VAL A 613 25.56 -20.70 -30.76
C VAL A 613 25.33 -20.69 -32.28
N ASN A 614 24.09 -20.88 -32.72
CA ASN A 614 23.74 -20.86 -34.15
C ASN A 614 23.97 -19.48 -34.78
N ILE A 615 23.69 -18.37 -34.07
CA ILE A 615 23.98 -17.02 -34.54
C ILE A 615 25.49 -16.83 -34.68
N VAL A 616 26.29 -17.27 -33.71
CA VAL A 616 27.76 -17.19 -33.80
C VAL A 616 28.29 -18.00 -34.97
N ILE A 617 27.78 -19.22 -35.20
CA ILE A 617 28.09 -20.01 -36.41
C ILE A 617 27.72 -19.24 -37.67
N SER A 618 26.55 -18.60 -37.70
CA SER A 618 26.12 -17.79 -38.84
C SER A 618 27.03 -16.58 -39.08
N LEU A 619 27.50 -15.91 -38.01
CA LEU A 619 28.50 -14.84 -38.10
C LEU A 619 29.81 -15.34 -38.70
N LEU A 620 30.23 -16.56 -38.35
CA LEU A 620 31.40 -17.20 -38.94
C LEU A 620 31.24 -17.52 -40.43
N HIS A 621 30.04 -17.43 -41.01
CA HIS A 621 29.80 -17.57 -42.45
C HIS A 621 29.74 -16.24 -43.22
N ILE A 622 29.74 -15.08 -42.55
CA ILE A 622 29.63 -13.77 -43.21
C ILE A 622 30.99 -13.31 -43.74
N ASP A 623 31.07 -12.96 -45.03
CA ASP A 623 32.32 -12.66 -45.74
C ASP A 623 32.94 -11.28 -45.41
N ASP A 624 32.15 -10.31 -44.93
CA ASP A 624 32.62 -8.95 -44.62
C ASP A 624 31.98 -8.41 -43.33
N ILE A 625 32.59 -8.66 -42.18
CA ILE A 625 32.25 -7.93 -40.94
C ILE A 625 33.15 -6.70 -40.85
N ARG A 626 32.74 -5.59 -41.49
CA ARG A 626 33.48 -4.32 -41.37
C ARG A 626 33.27 -3.74 -39.97
N LEU A 627 34.33 -3.73 -39.17
CA LEU A 627 34.28 -3.29 -37.77
C LEU A 627 35.28 -2.16 -37.54
N SER A 628 34.80 -0.97 -37.20
CA SER A 628 35.63 0.08 -36.63
C SER A 628 35.86 -0.25 -35.16
N SER A 629 37.04 -0.77 -34.82
CA SER A 629 37.45 -0.94 -33.42
C SER A 629 37.70 0.44 -32.79
N THR A 630 36.94 0.78 -31.74
CA THR A 630 37.21 1.94 -30.89
C THR A 630 37.23 1.49 -29.44
N SER A 631 38.31 0.83 -29.00
CA SER A 631 38.61 0.71 -27.58
C SER A 631 40.09 0.41 -27.33
N SER A 632 40.77 1.33 -26.65
CA SER A 632 42.10 1.15 -26.07
C SER A 632 41.96 0.63 -24.65
N LEU A 633 42.47 -0.58 -24.37
CA LEU A 633 42.54 -1.14 -23.02
C LEU A 633 44.00 -1.50 -22.69
N ASP A 634 44.49 -0.99 -21.57
CA ASP A 634 45.77 -1.38 -20.95
C ASP A 634 45.59 -2.70 -20.19
N LEU A 635 46.29 -3.76 -20.59
CA LEU A 635 46.41 -5.00 -19.80
C LEU A 635 47.76 -5.69 -20.03
N GLY A 636 48.36 -6.14 -18.93
CA GLY A 636 49.76 -6.59 -18.85
C GLY A 636 50.03 -8.07 -19.17
N ASP A 637 51.34 -8.33 -19.22
CA ASP A 637 52.09 -9.45 -19.79
C ASP A 637 51.55 -10.87 -19.58
N LEU A 638 51.43 -11.59 -20.71
CA LEU A 638 51.53 -13.04 -20.81
C LEU A 638 52.27 -13.41 -22.10
N THR A 639 53.26 -14.30 -21.97
CA THR A 639 54.22 -14.71 -23.00
C THR A 639 53.59 -15.29 -24.27
N THR A 640 54.14 -14.90 -25.42
CA THR A 640 53.66 -15.18 -26.78
C THR A 640 54.22 -16.49 -27.37
N GLU A 641 53.30 -17.31 -27.90
CA GLU A 641 53.57 -18.31 -28.95
C GLU A 641 53.39 -17.64 -30.33
N GLY A 642 54.06 -18.14 -31.37
CA GLY A 642 54.22 -17.44 -32.65
C GLY A 642 52.91 -17.05 -33.36
N GLU A 643 52.93 -15.99 -34.17
CA GLU A 643 51.73 -15.33 -34.75
C GLU A 643 50.80 -16.24 -35.58
N ASN A 644 51.33 -17.24 -36.29
CA ASN A 644 50.52 -18.27 -36.98
C ASN A 644 49.74 -19.17 -36.02
N GLU A 645 50.27 -19.40 -34.82
CA GLU A 645 49.63 -20.19 -33.77
C GLU A 645 48.47 -19.41 -33.12
N ILE A 646 48.48 -18.07 -33.20
CA ILE A 646 47.47 -17.20 -32.59
C ILE A 646 46.12 -17.30 -33.31
N VAL A 647 46.08 -17.25 -34.65
CA VAL A 647 44.81 -17.35 -35.41
C VAL A 647 44.20 -18.75 -35.29
N ILE A 648 45.04 -19.78 -35.33
CA ILE A 648 44.61 -21.18 -35.20
C ILE A 648 44.16 -21.45 -33.76
N SER A 649 44.88 -20.98 -32.75
CA SER A 649 44.51 -21.11 -31.34
C SER A 649 43.25 -20.31 -31.00
N PHE A 650 43.09 -19.11 -31.53
CA PHE A 650 41.87 -18.30 -31.45
C PHE A 650 40.67 -19.08 -31.97
N THR A 651 40.75 -19.57 -33.20
CA THR A 651 39.64 -20.26 -33.86
C THR A 651 39.30 -21.57 -33.14
N ARG A 652 40.32 -22.33 -32.71
CA ARG A 652 40.15 -23.52 -31.88
C ARG A 652 39.47 -23.20 -30.55
N LYS A 653 39.87 -22.12 -29.88
CA LYS A 653 39.28 -21.71 -28.61
C LYS A 653 37.83 -21.25 -28.78
N LEU A 654 37.52 -20.56 -29.86
CA LEU A 654 36.14 -20.20 -30.23
C LEU A 654 35.27 -21.44 -30.46
N LEU A 655 35.72 -22.42 -31.24
CA LEU A 655 35.00 -23.68 -31.47
C LEU A 655 34.78 -24.45 -30.17
N ASN A 656 35.77 -24.47 -29.27
CA ASN A 656 35.63 -25.05 -27.94
C ASN A 656 34.56 -24.34 -27.09
N VAL A 657 34.48 -23.01 -27.15
CA VAL A 657 33.43 -22.23 -26.46
C VAL A 657 32.04 -22.62 -26.99
N LEU A 658 31.89 -22.74 -28.32
CA LEU A 658 30.62 -23.17 -28.92
C LEU A 658 30.25 -24.60 -28.52
N ARG A 659 31.21 -25.54 -28.55
CA ARG A 659 31.00 -26.93 -28.15
C ARG A 659 30.53 -27.06 -26.71
N ARG A 660 31.16 -26.34 -25.78
CA ARG A 660 30.82 -26.37 -24.35
C ARG A 660 29.41 -25.85 -24.05
N ASN A 661 28.88 -24.98 -24.92
CA ASN A 661 27.56 -24.39 -24.77
C ASN A 661 26.45 -25.17 -25.51
N LEU A 662 26.77 -26.29 -26.15
CA LEU A 662 25.79 -27.22 -26.71
C LEU A 662 25.52 -28.37 -25.72
N PRO A 663 24.26 -28.81 -25.58
CA PRO A 663 23.92 -29.92 -24.69
C PRO A 663 24.56 -31.24 -25.16
N SER A 664 25.13 -31.99 -24.21
CA SER A 664 25.85 -33.25 -24.46
C SER A 664 24.91 -34.46 -24.62
N GLU A 665 23.77 -34.50 -23.92
CA GLU A 665 22.78 -35.59 -23.94
C GLU A 665 21.39 -35.13 -24.43
N LEU A 666 20.47 -36.08 -24.64
CA LEU A 666 19.11 -35.83 -25.14
C LEU A 666 18.42 -34.72 -24.32
N ILE A 667 17.83 -33.76 -25.03
CA ILE A 667 17.12 -32.56 -24.53
C ILE A 667 15.93 -32.90 -23.58
N GLU A 668 15.64 -34.19 -23.38
CA GLU A 668 14.50 -34.73 -22.65
C GLU A 668 14.38 -34.30 -21.18
N GLN A 669 15.49 -34.02 -20.47
CA GLN A 669 15.46 -33.74 -19.03
C GLN A 669 15.46 -32.24 -18.68
N GLU A 670 16.11 -31.39 -19.48
CA GLU A 670 16.19 -29.94 -19.21
C GLU A 670 14.95 -29.18 -19.73
N CYS A 671 14.30 -29.64 -20.80
CA CYS A 671 13.07 -29.03 -21.33
C CYS A 671 11.81 -29.29 -20.47
N GLN A 672 11.86 -30.17 -19.47
CA GLN A 672 10.72 -30.44 -18.58
C GLN A 672 10.51 -29.35 -17.52
N LEU A 673 11.54 -28.54 -17.24
CA LEU A 673 11.51 -27.52 -16.18
C LEU A 673 10.98 -26.15 -16.63
N ASP A 674 10.98 -25.86 -17.94
CA ASP A 674 10.74 -24.51 -18.49
C ASP A 674 9.41 -24.35 -19.29
N GLY A 675 8.48 -25.31 -19.20
CA GLY A 675 7.14 -25.21 -19.78
C GLY A 675 6.94 -25.92 -21.13
N ASN A 676 5.67 -26.10 -21.52
CA ASN A 676 5.16 -26.93 -22.62
C ASN A 676 5.74 -26.58 -24.02
N TYR A 677 6.91 -27.12 -24.38
CA TYR A 677 7.37 -27.12 -25.77
C TYR A 677 6.52 -28.08 -26.61
N SER A 678 6.03 -27.62 -27.76
CA SER A 678 5.39 -28.50 -28.76
C SER A 678 6.37 -29.58 -29.23
N ALA A 679 5.85 -30.72 -29.69
CA ALA A 679 6.68 -31.79 -30.24
C ALA A 679 7.55 -31.28 -31.42
N ASP A 680 6.95 -30.47 -32.30
CA ASP A 680 7.63 -29.85 -33.44
C ASP A 680 8.77 -28.91 -33.01
N GLY A 681 8.55 -28.11 -31.95
CA GLY A 681 9.56 -27.20 -31.42
C GLY A 681 10.79 -27.92 -30.86
N ARG A 682 10.59 -29.10 -30.25
CA ARG A 682 11.68 -29.95 -29.76
C ARG A 682 12.49 -30.56 -30.89
N GLN A 683 11.82 -31.12 -31.90
CA GLN A 683 12.49 -31.68 -33.08
C GLN A 683 13.32 -30.62 -33.82
N ALA A 684 12.80 -29.39 -33.94
CA ALA A 684 13.54 -28.29 -34.53
C ALA A 684 14.81 -27.94 -33.72
N LEU A 685 14.74 -27.99 -32.38
CA LEU A 685 15.87 -27.73 -31.50
C LEU A 685 16.96 -28.82 -31.61
N GLU A 686 16.55 -30.08 -31.60
CA GLU A 686 17.43 -31.25 -31.79
C GLU A 686 18.16 -31.19 -33.13
N TRP A 687 17.43 -30.84 -34.19
CA TRP A 687 18.01 -30.66 -35.51
C TRP A 687 19.04 -29.52 -35.54
N ARG A 688 18.74 -28.38 -34.90
CA ARG A 688 19.70 -27.25 -34.77
C ARG A 688 20.95 -27.62 -33.98
N VAL A 689 20.82 -28.42 -32.92
CA VAL A 689 21.97 -28.90 -32.13
C VAL A 689 22.83 -29.84 -32.96
N SER A 690 22.20 -30.76 -33.69
CA SER A 690 22.90 -31.73 -34.55
C SER A 690 23.69 -31.03 -35.66
N MET A 691 23.07 -30.03 -36.30
CA MET A 691 23.71 -29.20 -37.30
C MET A 691 24.91 -28.43 -36.73
N ALA A 692 24.77 -27.83 -35.55
CA ALA A 692 25.86 -27.11 -34.89
C ALA A 692 27.02 -28.03 -34.48
N LYS A 693 26.74 -29.23 -33.95
CA LYS A 693 27.76 -30.24 -33.61
C LYS A 693 28.54 -30.67 -34.86
N HIS A 694 27.83 -31.01 -35.93
CA HIS A 694 28.45 -31.41 -37.19
C HIS A 694 29.31 -30.29 -37.78
N PHE A 695 28.83 -29.04 -37.74
CA PHE A 695 29.59 -27.88 -38.19
C PHE A 695 30.89 -27.69 -37.38
N ILE A 696 30.84 -27.81 -36.06
CA ILE A 696 32.03 -27.67 -35.20
C ILE A 696 33.04 -28.79 -35.48
N GLU A 697 32.58 -30.04 -35.61
CA GLU A 697 33.44 -31.18 -35.94
C GLU A 697 34.08 -31.06 -37.33
N ASP A 698 33.35 -30.51 -38.30
CA ASP A 698 33.89 -30.20 -39.62
C ASP A 698 34.97 -29.11 -39.53
N CYS A 699 34.67 -27.99 -38.86
CA CYS A 699 35.61 -26.89 -38.71
C CYS A 699 36.89 -27.28 -37.98
N GLU A 700 36.80 -28.12 -36.95
CA GLU A 700 38.00 -28.62 -36.24
C GLU A 700 38.87 -29.49 -37.13
N TRP A 701 38.28 -30.35 -37.95
CA TRP A 701 39.02 -31.16 -38.90
C TRP A 701 39.68 -30.29 -39.97
N ARG A 702 38.97 -29.28 -40.50
CA ARG A 702 39.53 -28.31 -41.45
C ARG A 702 40.68 -27.49 -40.85
N LEU A 703 40.56 -27.07 -39.58
CA LEU A 703 41.66 -26.41 -38.87
C LEU A 703 42.88 -27.31 -38.69
N SER A 704 42.66 -28.60 -38.41
CA SER A 704 43.76 -29.58 -38.36
C SER A 704 44.49 -29.62 -39.70
N ILE A 705 43.78 -29.65 -40.82
CA ILE A 705 44.40 -29.61 -42.16
C ILE A 705 45.22 -28.34 -42.38
N MET A 706 44.70 -27.18 -41.97
CA MET A 706 45.44 -25.93 -42.09
C MET A 706 46.77 -25.93 -41.34
N GLN A 707 46.89 -26.67 -40.24
CA GLN A 707 48.19 -26.84 -39.55
C GLN A 707 49.19 -27.66 -40.37
N HIS A 708 48.72 -28.52 -41.28
CA HIS A 708 49.54 -29.36 -42.14
C HIS A 708 49.83 -28.72 -43.51
N LEU A 709 49.13 -27.65 -43.87
CA LEU A 709 49.30 -26.88 -45.10
C LEU A 709 50.09 -25.59 -44.82
N LEU A 710 51.20 -25.38 -45.52
CA LEU A 710 51.83 -24.06 -45.53
C LEU A 710 50.95 -23.06 -46.32
N PRO A 711 50.88 -21.78 -45.93
CA PRO A 711 50.16 -20.74 -46.68
C PRO A 711 50.67 -20.58 -48.14
N LEU A 712 49.84 -20.00 -49.03
CA LEU A 712 50.10 -19.93 -50.49
C LEU A 712 51.22 -18.95 -50.85
N SER A 713 51.46 -17.99 -49.97
CA SER A 713 52.62 -17.11 -49.97
C SER A 713 53.43 -17.42 -48.71
N GLU A 714 54.71 -17.09 -48.65
CA GLU A 714 55.53 -17.20 -47.42
C GLU A 714 55.03 -16.31 -46.24
N ARG A 715 53.80 -15.76 -46.35
CA ARG A 715 53.11 -14.96 -45.35
C ARG A 715 52.27 -15.84 -44.43
N GLN A 716 51.95 -15.31 -43.27
CA GLN A 716 51.15 -15.95 -42.23
C GLN A 716 49.67 -16.09 -42.63
N TRP A 717 48.96 -17.04 -42.02
CA TRP A 717 47.52 -17.27 -42.26
C TRP A 717 46.70 -16.10 -41.70
N GLY A 718 45.97 -15.39 -42.57
CA GLY A 718 45.03 -14.37 -42.11
C GLY A 718 43.73 -14.97 -41.54
N LEU A 719 43.03 -14.27 -40.64
CA LEU A 719 41.72 -14.69 -40.16
C LEU A 719 40.73 -14.90 -41.31
N LYS A 720 40.73 -14.03 -42.32
CA LYS A 720 39.90 -14.16 -43.53
C LYS A 720 40.23 -15.41 -44.33
N GLU A 721 41.51 -15.77 -44.41
CA GLU A 721 41.96 -16.97 -45.10
C GLU A 721 41.51 -18.23 -44.34
N VAL A 722 41.66 -18.26 -43.01
CA VAL A 722 41.16 -19.33 -42.14
C VAL A 722 39.65 -19.48 -42.29
N LEU A 723 38.90 -18.39 -42.19
CA LEU A 723 37.45 -18.41 -42.37
C LEU A 723 37.07 -18.87 -43.80
N SER A 724 37.83 -18.49 -44.83
CA SER A 724 37.57 -18.96 -46.21
C SER A 724 37.76 -20.46 -46.37
N VAL A 725 38.75 -21.06 -45.70
CA VAL A 725 38.98 -22.51 -45.70
C VAL A 725 37.89 -23.22 -44.91
N LEU A 726 37.51 -22.67 -43.75
CA LEU A 726 36.38 -23.17 -42.96
C LEU A 726 35.06 -23.13 -43.73
N ARG A 727 34.85 -22.14 -44.60
CA ARG A 727 33.67 -21.98 -45.45
C ARG A 727 33.75 -22.71 -46.78
N ALA A 728 34.92 -23.21 -47.18
CA ALA A 728 35.14 -23.74 -48.52
C ALA A 728 34.16 -24.89 -48.83
N ALA A 729 33.61 -24.93 -50.04
CA ALA A 729 32.91 -26.13 -50.47
C ALA A 729 33.90 -27.32 -50.42
N PRO A 730 33.48 -28.53 -50.01
CA PRO A 730 34.34 -29.70 -49.96
C PRO A 730 35.18 -29.93 -51.24
N ALA A 731 34.61 -29.71 -52.43
CA ALA A 731 35.33 -29.77 -53.70
C ALA A 731 36.44 -28.69 -53.85
N LYS A 732 36.24 -27.49 -53.31
CA LYS A 732 37.29 -26.44 -53.29
C LYS A 732 38.42 -26.80 -52.34
N LEU A 733 38.11 -27.45 -51.22
CA LEU A 733 39.11 -27.94 -50.27
C LEU A 733 39.92 -29.10 -50.88
N LEU A 734 39.25 -30.01 -51.62
CA LEU A 734 39.91 -31.06 -52.38
C LEU A 734 40.88 -30.47 -53.43
N ASN A 735 40.44 -29.45 -54.18
CA ASN A 735 41.30 -28.74 -55.13
C ASN A 735 42.53 -28.10 -54.46
N LEU A 736 42.37 -27.52 -53.26
CA LEU A 736 43.50 -27.00 -52.48
C LEU A 736 44.48 -28.10 -52.08
N CYS A 737 44.00 -29.28 -51.65
CA CYS A 737 44.85 -30.41 -51.32
C CYS A 737 45.63 -30.92 -52.55
N MET A 738 44.95 -31.02 -53.71
CA MET A 738 45.58 -31.42 -54.98
C MET A 738 46.66 -30.42 -55.43
N GLN A 739 46.36 -29.12 -55.38
CA GLN A 739 47.33 -28.06 -55.72
C GLN A 739 48.58 -28.07 -54.84
N ARG A 740 48.50 -28.64 -53.63
CA ARG A 740 49.60 -28.73 -52.65
C ARG A 740 50.25 -30.12 -52.59
N ALA A 741 49.89 -31.02 -53.48
CA ALA A 741 50.37 -32.41 -53.49
C ALA A 741 50.17 -33.13 -52.13
N LYS A 742 49.03 -32.84 -51.45
CA LYS A 742 48.62 -33.49 -50.19
C LYS A 742 47.45 -34.44 -50.44
N TYR A 743 47.72 -35.49 -51.22
CA TYR A 743 46.71 -36.44 -51.68
C TYR A 743 46.14 -37.31 -50.54
N ASP A 744 46.94 -37.61 -49.53
CA ASP A 744 46.56 -38.28 -48.28
C ASP A 744 45.45 -37.53 -47.51
N ILE A 745 45.55 -36.20 -47.46
CA ILE A 745 44.53 -35.34 -46.86
C ILE A 745 43.32 -35.21 -47.80
N GLY A 746 43.55 -35.19 -49.11
CA GLY A 746 42.49 -35.20 -50.12
C GLY A 746 41.60 -36.44 -50.03
N GLU A 747 42.18 -37.62 -49.81
CA GLU A 747 41.44 -38.88 -49.69
C GLU A 747 40.55 -38.87 -48.42
N GLN A 748 41.08 -38.35 -47.31
CA GLN A 748 40.29 -38.13 -46.09
C GLN A 748 39.12 -37.16 -46.33
N ALA A 749 39.31 -36.11 -47.15
CA ALA A 749 38.25 -35.18 -47.52
C ALA A 749 37.14 -35.88 -48.33
N VAL A 750 37.52 -36.69 -49.32
CA VAL A 750 36.57 -37.46 -50.15
C VAL A 750 35.70 -38.37 -49.28
N HIS A 751 36.31 -39.09 -48.34
CA HIS A 751 35.58 -39.97 -47.43
C HIS A 751 34.71 -39.21 -46.42
N ARG A 752 35.20 -38.12 -45.83
CA ARG A 752 34.49 -37.36 -44.79
C ARG A 752 33.26 -36.61 -45.32
N PHE A 753 33.36 -36.05 -46.52
CA PHE A 753 32.27 -35.28 -47.13
C PHE A 753 31.42 -36.08 -48.12
N ALA A 754 31.71 -37.38 -48.29
CA ALA A 754 31.07 -38.23 -49.29
C ALA A 754 31.05 -37.57 -50.69
N LEU A 755 32.23 -37.09 -51.13
CA LEU A 755 32.39 -36.47 -52.43
C LEU A 755 32.07 -37.45 -53.56
N SER A 756 31.76 -36.92 -54.75
CA SER A 756 31.32 -37.73 -55.88
C SER A 756 32.41 -38.71 -56.35
N ALA A 757 32.01 -39.75 -57.08
CA ALA A 757 32.97 -40.64 -57.74
C ALA A 757 33.90 -39.88 -58.71
N GLU A 758 33.43 -38.76 -59.27
CA GLU A 758 34.20 -37.83 -60.12
C GLU A 758 35.28 -37.09 -59.33
N ASP A 759 34.95 -36.60 -58.13
CA ASP A 759 35.91 -35.96 -57.22
C ASP A 759 36.97 -36.95 -56.69
N LYS A 760 36.59 -38.22 -56.47
CA LYS A 760 37.53 -39.26 -56.08
C LYS A 760 38.49 -39.61 -57.23
N ALA A 761 37.94 -39.78 -58.42
CA ALA A 761 38.69 -40.10 -59.63
C ALA A 761 39.66 -38.97 -60.04
N THR A 762 39.26 -37.71 -59.89
CA THR A 762 40.15 -36.55 -60.10
C THR A 762 41.34 -36.59 -59.16
N LEU A 763 41.13 -36.88 -57.88
CA LEU A 763 42.19 -36.99 -56.89
C LEU A 763 43.19 -38.12 -57.22
N GLU A 764 42.69 -39.34 -57.48
CA GLU A 764 43.52 -40.50 -57.82
C GLU A 764 44.35 -40.25 -59.11
N LEU A 765 43.74 -39.61 -60.11
CA LEU A 765 44.41 -39.24 -61.35
C LEU A 765 45.48 -38.17 -61.13
N ALA A 766 45.19 -37.15 -60.31
CA ALA A 766 46.14 -36.09 -59.98
C ALA A 766 47.35 -36.65 -59.21
N GLU A 767 47.13 -37.50 -58.21
CA GLU A 767 48.20 -38.17 -57.45
C GLU A 767 49.11 -38.99 -58.37
N TRP A 768 48.53 -39.76 -59.28
CA TRP A 768 49.32 -40.56 -60.23
C TRP A 768 50.10 -39.70 -61.21
N VAL A 769 49.51 -38.64 -61.76
CA VAL A 769 50.21 -37.72 -62.67
C VAL A 769 51.40 -37.09 -61.97
N ASP A 770 51.25 -36.67 -60.70
CA ASP A 770 52.33 -36.04 -59.93
C ASP A 770 53.42 -37.05 -59.53
N ASN A 771 53.04 -38.27 -59.12
CA ASN A 771 53.98 -39.36 -58.86
C ASN A 771 54.75 -39.78 -60.12
N ALA A 772 54.08 -39.83 -61.28
CA ALA A 772 54.70 -40.10 -62.57
C ALA A 772 55.64 -38.97 -62.99
N PHE A 773 55.25 -37.70 -62.80
CA PHE A 773 56.09 -36.55 -63.10
C PHE A 773 57.34 -36.48 -62.22
N ASN A 774 57.20 -36.63 -60.91
CA ASN A 774 58.32 -36.66 -59.97
C ASN A 774 59.28 -37.82 -60.27
N ARG A 775 58.76 -38.98 -60.68
CA ARG A 775 59.60 -40.09 -61.15
C ARG A 775 60.30 -39.80 -62.45
N THR A 776 59.66 -39.19 -63.46
CA THR A 776 60.37 -38.81 -64.70
C THR A 776 61.50 -37.81 -64.43
N LEU A 777 61.32 -36.87 -63.49
CA LEU A 777 62.37 -35.96 -63.02
C LEU A 777 63.48 -36.69 -62.25
N VAL A 778 63.13 -37.62 -61.36
CA VAL A 778 64.09 -38.42 -60.59
C VAL A 778 64.82 -39.42 -61.50
N GLU A 779 64.18 -40.00 -62.50
CA GLU A 779 64.77 -40.88 -63.50
C GLU A 779 65.67 -40.09 -64.48
N ASP A 780 65.33 -38.84 -64.83
CA ASP A 780 66.23 -37.95 -65.60
C ASP A 780 67.47 -37.55 -64.77
N VAL A 781 67.34 -37.46 -63.44
CA VAL A 781 68.46 -37.17 -62.52
C VAL A 781 69.26 -38.44 -62.18
N MET A 782 68.61 -39.60 -62.01
CA MET A 782 69.22 -40.90 -61.67
C MET A 782 69.69 -41.71 -62.87
N SER A 783 69.35 -41.33 -64.12
CA SER A 783 69.98 -41.86 -65.34
C SER A 783 71.49 -41.58 -65.42
N ARG A 784 72.08 -40.90 -64.42
CA ARG A 784 73.53 -40.81 -64.20
C ARG A 784 74.12 -41.90 -63.30
N THR A 785 73.35 -42.72 -62.58
CA THR A 785 73.88 -43.87 -61.83
C THR A 785 72.83 -44.97 -61.59
N ALA A 786 72.96 -46.04 -62.39
CA ALA A 786 72.61 -47.45 -62.14
C ALA A 786 71.13 -47.87 -61.92
N GLU A 787 70.77 -48.88 -62.71
CA GLU A 787 69.54 -49.66 -62.74
C GLU A 787 69.28 -50.44 -61.43
N GLY A 788 68.06 -50.37 -60.93
CA GLY A 788 67.58 -51.20 -59.82
C GLY A 788 66.07 -51.04 -59.65
N ALA A 789 65.33 -52.11 -59.90
CA ALA A 789 63.88 -52.16 -60.01
C ALA A 789 63.10 -51.71 -58.75
N SER A 790 61.97 -51.03 -58.97
CA SER A 790 60.79 -51.15 -58.11
C SER A 790 59.53 -51.11 -58.97
N ALA A 791 58.72 -52.17 -58.86
CA ALA A 791 57.45 -52.33 -59.57
C ALA A 791 56.49 -51.15 -59.32
N VAL A 792 55.98 -50.60 -60.41
CA VAL A 792 54.96 -49.54 -60.44
C VAL A 792 53.61 -50.16 -60.10
N GLN A 793 52.86 -49.54 -59.17
CA GLN A 793 51.40 -49.67 -59.17
C GLN A 793 50.89 -48.90 -60.39
N ASP A 794 50.60 -49.61 -61.47
CA ASP A 794 49.88 -49.03 -62.61
C ASP A 794 48.52 -48.53 -62.12
N LEU A 795 48.11 -47.33 -62.55
CA LEU A 795 46.77 -46.85 -62.26
C LEU A 795 45.77 -47.82 -62.90
N ASP A 796 44.87 -48.40 -62.10
CA ASP A 796 43.85 -49.31 -62.61
C ASP A 796 42.74 -48.52 -63.31
N PHE A 797 42.99 -48.11 -64.55
CA PHE A 797 42.02 -47.39 -65.38
C PHE A 797 40.74 -48.20 -65.64
N SER A 798 40.74 -49.53 -65.46
CA SER A 798 39.52 -50.34 -65.50
C SER A 798 38.60 -50.04 -64.32
N SER A 799 39.18 -49.88 -63.12
CA SER A 799 38.45 -49.43 -61.93
C SER A 799 37.89 -48.02 -62.13
N LEU A 800 38.69 -47.09 -62.65
CA LEU A 800 38.27 -45.71 -62.94
C LEU A 800 37.11 -45.64 -63.94
N ALA A 801 37.18 -46.41 -65.03
CA ALA A 801 36.14 -46.48 -66.06
C ALA A 801 34.86 -47.20 -65.60
N SER A 802 34.94 -48.04 -64.57
CA SER A 802 33.78 -48.74 -64.00
C SER A 802 32.95 -47.87 -63.05
N GLN A 803 33.56 -46.85 -62.45
CA GLN A 803 32.92 -45.96 -61.46
C GLN A 803 32.34 -44.68 -62.06
N LEU A 804 32.71 -44.35 -63.30
CA LEU A 804 32.40 -43.08 -63.94
C LEU A 804 31.64 -43.24 -65.25
N SER A 805 30.89 -42.20 -65.63
CA SER A 805 30.33 -42.17 -66.98
C SER A 805 31.47 -42.06 -68.02
N PRO A 806 31.32 -42.68 -69.20
CA PRO A 806 32.32 -42.64 -70.27
C PRO A 806 32.72 -41.21 -70.66
N LEU A 807 31.75 -40.29 -70.68
CA LEU A 807 31.99 -38.87 -70.94
C LEU A 807 32.82 -38.20 -69.83
N ALA A 808 32.54 -38.51 -68.56
CA ALA A 808 33.33 -38.00 -67.43
C ALA A 808 34.78 -38.48 -67.49
N VAL A 809 35.02 -39.76 -67.81
CA VAL A 809 36.38 -40.31 -67.99
C VAL A 809 37.14 -39.60 -69.12
N ILE A 810 36.46 -39.34 -70.24
CA ILE A 810 37.07 -38.63 -71.39
C ILE A 810 37.45 -37.19 -70.99
N LEU A 811 36.52 -36.45 -70.38
CA LEU A 811 36.78 -35.07 -69.96
C LEU A 811 37.89 -35.00 -68.89
N LEU A 812 37.88 -35.90 -67.92
CA LEU A 812 38.91 -35.99 -66.88
C LEU A 812 40.31 -36.26 -67.44
N CYS A 813 40.43 -37.21 -68.37
CA CYS A 813 41.70 -37.49 -69.04
C CYS A 813 42.18 -36.32 -69.90
N ILE A 814 41.27 -35.58 -70.55
CA ILE A 814 41.60 -34.38 -71.34
C ILE A 814 42.07 -33.24 -70.42
N ASP A 815 41.35 -32.98 -69.33
CA ASP A 815 41.70 -31.92 -68.37
C ASP A 815 43.04 -32.23 -67.69
N ALA A 816 43.28 -33.48 -67.28
CA ALA A 816 44.55 -33.92 -66.72
C ALA A 816 45.70 -33.86 -67.74
N ALA A 817 45.45 -34.19 -69.01
CA ALA A 817 46.42 -34.03 -70.09
C ALA A 817 46.76 -32.55 -70.34
N ALA A 818 45.75 -31.67 -70.28
CA ALA A 818 45.95 -30.23 -70.41
C ALA A 818 46.77 -29.65 -69.25
N SER A 819 46.52 -30.08 -68.01
CA SER A 819 47.30 -29.65 -66.84
C SER A 819 48.72 -30.24 -66.77
N SER A 820 48.96 -31.38 -67.42
CA SER A 820 50.26 -32.08 -67.46
C SER A 820 51.09 -31.79 -68.72
N ALA A 821 50.78 -30.71 -69.45
CA ALA A 821 51.43 -30.32 -70.72
C ALA A 821 52.97 -30.19 -70.67
N LYS A 822 53.57 -30.11 -69.47
CA LYS A 822 55.03 -30.12 -69.27
C LYS A 822 55.68 -31.48 -69.51
N SER A 823 54.92 -32.58 -69.51
CA SER A 823 55.39 -33.93 -69.82
C SER A 823 54.63 -34.49 -71.04
N THR A 824 55.31 -34.50 -72.20
CA THR A 824 54.72 -34.95 -73.47
C THR A 824 54.35 -36.43 -73.45
N THR A 825 55.04 -37.24 -72.66
CA THR A 825 54.81 -38.69 -72.54
C THR A 825 53.53 -38.99 -71.76
N ILE A 826 53.34 -38.34 -70.61
CA ILE A 826 52.15 -38.49 -69.76
C ILE A 826 50.91 -37.93 -70.46
N SER A 827 51.02 -36.74 -71.07
CA SER A 827 49.92 -36.13 -71.84
C SER A 827 49.45 -37.03 -72.98
N LYS A 828 50.37 -37.68 -73.69
CA LYS A 828 50.05 -38.61 -74.78
C LYS A 828 49.35 -39.88 -74.25
N GLN A 829 49.81 -40.45 -73.14
CA GLN A 829 49.18 -41.63 -72.53
C GLN A 829 47.74 -41.37 -72.09
N LEU A 830 47.46 -40.19 -71.51
CA LEU A 830 46.10 -39.79 -71.12
C LEU A 830 45.18 -39.56 -72.33
N LEU A 831 45.68 -38.94 -73.40
CA LEU A 831 44.93 -38.72 -74.65
C LEU A 831 44.67 -40.01 -75.44
N ASP A 832 45.63 -40.93 -75.46
CA ASP A 832 45.46 -42.27 -76.06
C ASP A 832 44.38 -43.05 -75.29
N LYS A 833 44.34 -42.92 -73.96
CA LYS A 833 43.32 -43.55 -73.13
C LYS A 833 41.93 -42.91 -73.34
N ALA A 834 41.83 -41.59 -73.41
CA ALA A 834 40.59 -40.90 -73.75
C ALA A 834 40.06 -41.33 -75.12
N SER A 835 40.95 -41.46 -76.11
CA SER A 835 40.63 -41.95 -77.46
C SER A 835 40.14 -43.40 -77.45
N SER A 836 40.72 -44.25 -76.60
CA SER A 836 40.29 -45.65 -76.46
C SER A 836 38.87 -45.78 -75.89
N VAL A 837 38.49 -44.95 -74.91
CA VAL A 837 37.14 -44.93 -74.32
C VAL A 837 36.13 -44.34 -75.32
N LEU A 838 36.52 -43.31 -76.07
CA LEU A 838 35.70 -42.71 -77.14
C LEU A 838 35.39 -43.73 -78.26
N ASN A 839 36.40 -44.50 -78.69
CA ASN A 839 36.26 -45.49 -79.75
C ASN A 839 35.40 -46.71 -79.36
N VAL A 840 35.27 -47.00 -78.05
CA VAL A 840 34.44 -48.10 -77.52
C VAL A 840 32.96 -47.70 -77.42
N HIS A 841 32.59 -46.41 -77.58
CA HIS A 841 31.20 -45.92 -77.44
C HIS A 841 30.63 -45.22 -78.69
N VAL A 842 31.43 -45.07 -79.75
CA VAL A 842 31.00 -44.56 -81.07
C VAL A 842 30.70 -45.71 -82.06
N LEU A 843 30.83 -46.97 -81.61
CA LEU A 843 30.26 -48.18 -82.22
C LEU A 843 29.09 -48.66 -81.38
#